data_AF-V4U1N5-F1
#
_entry.id   AF-V4U1N5-F1
#
_cell.length_a   1.000
_cell.length_b   1.000
_cell.length_c   1.000
_cell.angle_alpha   90.00
_cell.angle_beta   90.00
_cell.angle_gamma   90.00
#
_symmetry.space_group_name_H-M   'P 1'
#
loop_
_entity.id
_entity.type
_entity.pdbx_description
1 polymer ?
#
loop_
_entity_poly.entity_id
_entity_poly.type
_entity_poly.pdbx_seq_one_letter_code
_entity_poly.pdbx_strand_id
1 'polypeptide(L)'
;MDQSEIQLSSSEVESWSSGTVETLSDGNERMLPVHREEFKTAPSQNEVSSTARVVTFKSGPSNVAAAEQVTFSPFRIEDEMPLVVKAEAEISSKTETDQWWHEFGLVVSRSTERTVLKILQCISGVEAGKIGIHGISGIGKTTVLKALISYPKTKLIFDVIILVTVSRYWSVRKIQNDVLRQLSLYCEDSEADSDVAEKLFHFLNGKKFLLLLDDVWEQINLQEVGIPDPSSENVGKIVVASRTVGACLEMDASKLIEVETVSKKEAWELFYEQVGRVIELPHIQPFAQTIVYGCGGLPLLIIVTGRALTEENNVLVWEHTSKLFSKSIANATIEEVIQLLKFSFDQLKDFDTKSCLLYSSLFPEDKEVNVFELIENCIHEGVIAGSLGDARKRGQDIIDILVGASLLQVTEAGDSIKMHDLIRDLALGILSVSEDSQILLRAYSRLIDTSSSASSSSSRTLKVPEGHRFLLRAGAGLTEPPSLKEWEQAKFIFLMDNELCTLPERPSCSELSVLSLQRNYQLKVIPMSFFQFMTSLKVLNLSKTRINCLPNTLFELKNLQILILQDCERLSTLPSDVGSLENLEVLDLRGTEISKLPDETGGLACLTHLEVCFYGSISCVEYVKMPPQLISSGIISRLHALKTLSIVVYPGDKRWYKDVKSVVLEVCNLTELSSLCFHFPEIKLLELFLQRCIAWNSQCLTEFRIVVGHDIKNIVSRVPDAVAFDYNKQGKCLRFINGENIPDAVLQILACCTAFYLDNHLHINSLSDFGVRSINGLKFCIISECPKIETVVDGKELTTVIFPSLENLSIHHLWNLTHICEGSVPNGSFARLRILSVHACPKLKFVFSSFMIHFMSNLEDLTVEDCPAIEEIISEGEIIDSGCTALPRLKKLTLHYLPGLVTIWSSAWPSLEYVSFYDCPRLKNIGLGSNLKHSVMEIKAEKSWWDDLEWEDTELQLHLQNCFTTISEDDL
;
A
#
# COMPACT_ATOMS: atom_id res chain seq x y z
N MET A 1 -33.01 40.93 61.12
CA MET A 1 -32.14 42.01 60.62
C MET A 1 -31.93 41.80 59.13
N ASP A 2 -32.81 42.13 58.20
CA ASP A 2 -34.18 42.71 58.13
C ASP A 2 -34.36 42.86 56.59
N GLN A 3 -35.41 42.46 55.85
CA GLN A 3 -36.87 42.24 56.01
C GLN A 3 -37.28 41.12 54.99
N SER A 4 -37.96 40.00 55.37
CA SER A 4 -39.42 39.71 55.36
C SER A 4 -40.10 39.87 53.97
N GLU A 5 -40.91 38.98 53.36
CA GLU A 5 -41.92 37.95 53.72
C GLU A 5 -42.01 36.92 52.55
N ILE A 6 -42.14 35.58 52.65
CA ILE A 6 -43.14 34.61 53.19
C ILE A 6 -44.34 34.26 52.24
N GLN A 7 -44.49 32.94 52.01
CA GLN A 7 -45.67 32.10 51.65
C GLN A 7 -46.23 32.07 50.21
N LEU A 8 -46.17 30.92 49.50
CA LEU A 8 -47.00 29.68 49.53
C LEU A 8 -48.40 29.83 48.88
N SER A 9 -48.66 29.08 47.79
CA SER A 9 -49.74 28.07 47.72
C SER A 9 -49.99 27.56 46.29
N SER A 10 -50.52 26.34 46.25
CA SER A 10 -50.86 25.48 45.12
C SER A 10 -52.37 25.40 44.89
N SER A 11 -52.84 25.53 43.65
CA SER A 11 -54.10 25.01 43.04
C SER A 11 -54.36 25.87 41.79
N GLU A 12 -54.67 25.36 40.61
CA GLU A 12 -55.89 24.62 40.27
C GLU A 12 -55.69 23.69 39.07
N VAL A 13 -56.42 22.58 39.12
CA VAL A 13 -56.71 21.62 38.06
C VAL A 13 -58.11 21.94 37.54
N GLU A 14 -58.32 21.97 36.22
CA GLU A 14 -59.51 21.49 35.47
C GLU A 14 -59.32 21.85 33.98
N SER A 15 -59.02 20.88 33.11
CA SER A 15 -59.95 20.06 32.31
C SER A 15 -60.66 20.84 31.19
N TRP A 16 -60.45 20.43 29.94
CA TRP A 16 -61.50 19.93 29.03
C TRP A 16 -60.88 19.31 27.78
N SER A 17 -61.54 18.22 27.37
CA SER A 17 -61.20 17.24 26.36
C SER A 17 -61.81 17.56 24.99
N SER A 18 -61.31 16.83 23.98
CA SER A 18 -62.01 16.33 22.79
C SER A 18 -62.63 17.32 21.80
N GLY A 19 -62.11 17.31 20.56
CA GLY A 19 -62.80 17.73 19.35
C GLY A 19 -62.29 16.93 18.15
N THR A 20 -63.06 15.92 17.77
CA THR A 20 -62.87 14.99 16.65
C THR A 20 -63.28 15.58 15.29
N VAL A 21 -62.46 15.27 14.27
CA VAL A 21 -62.76 14.83 12.87
C VAL A 21 -63.73 15.65 12.01
N GLU A 22 -63.25 16.15 10.86
CA GLU A 22 -63.68 15.80 9.47
C GLU A 22 -63.09 16.79 8.44
N THR A 23 -62.08 16.32 7.69
CA THR A 23 -62.08 16.05 6.23
C THR A 23 -62.17 17.27 5.31
N LEU A 24 -61.12 17.49 4.52
CA LEU A 24 -61.23 17.70 3.07
C LEU A 24 -59.95 17.17 2.40
N SER A 25 -60.21 16.49 1.29
CA SER A 25 -59.39 15.54 0.55
C SER A 25 -58.68 16.15 -0.65
N ASP A 26 -57.67 15.40 -1.10
CA ASP A 26 -57.17 15.21 -2.46
C ASP A 26 -56.33 16.29 -3.18
N GLY A 27 -55.21 15.79 -3.71
CA GLY A 27 -54.33 16.45 -4.68
C GLY A 27 -53.01 15.72 -4.91
N ASN A 28 -53.08 14.45 -5.34
CA ASN A 28 -51.98 13.58 -5.78
C ASN A 28 -51.08 14.19 -6.88
N GLU A 29 -49.79 13.83 -6.88
CA GLU A 29 -49.02 13.35 -8.06
C GLU A 29 -47.65 12.80 -7.59
N ARG A 30 -47.57 11.48 -7.32
CA ARG A 30 -47.06 10.41 -8.20
C ARG A 30 -45.54 10.35 -8.36
N MET A 31 -44.90 9.59 -7.45
CA MET A 31 -43.82 8.67 -7.80
C MET A 31 -44.36 7.55 -8.70
N LEU A 32 -43.62 7.18 -9.74
CA LEU A 32 -43.75 5.89 -10.39
C LEU A 32 -42.37 5.21 -10.53
N PRO A 33 -42.30 3.88 -10.36
CA PRO A 33 -41.09 3.08 -10.37
C PRO A 33 -40.78 2.55 -11.77
N VAL A 34 -39.51 2.26 -12.07
CA VAL A 34 -39.13 1.55 -13.30
C VAL A 34 -38.62 0.14 -12.96
N HIS A 35 -39.55 -0.79 -13.13
CA HIS A 35 -39.44 -2.15 -13.66
C HIS A 35 -38.10 -2.91 -13.63
N ARG A 36 -38.07 -3.94 -12.78
CA ARG A 36 -37.53 -5.28 -13.08
C ARG A 36 -38.40 -5.95 -14.15
N GLU A 37 -37.78 -6.50 -15.19
CA GLU A 37 -38.35 -7.58 -16.00
C GLU A 37 -37.44 -8.81 -15.91
N GLU A 38 -38.00 -9.91 -15.41
CA GLU A 38 -37.55 -11.27 -15.68
C GLU A 38 -38.17 -11.73 -17.00
N PHE A 39 -37.43 -12.39 -17.90
CA PHE A 39 -37.92 -13.61 -18.59
C PHE A 39 -36.82 -14.35 -19.39
N LYS A 40 -36.64 -15.61 -18.96
CA LYS A 40 -36.55 -16.88 -19.73
C LYS A 40 -35.32 -17.28 -20.56
N THR A 41 -35.00 -18.54 -20.31
CA THR A 41 -33.98 -19.48 -20.80
C THR A 41 -34.16 -20.02 -22.24
N ALA A 42 -33.01 -20.20 -22.93
CA ALA A 42 -32.59 -21.27 -23.88
C ALA A 42 -33.24 -21.37 -25.29
N PRO A 43 -32.54 -21.88 -26.36
CA PRO A 43 -31.45 -22.88 -26.35
C PRO A 43 -30.21 -22.68 -27.28
N SER A 44 -29.24 -23.56 -27.05
CA SER A 44 -27.99 -23.96 -27.76
C SER A 44 -27.81 -23.71 -29.27
N GLN A 45 -26.57 -23.41 -29.71
CA GLN A 45 -25.67 -24.34 -30.43
C GLN A 45 -24.26 -23.77 -30.69
N ASN A 46 -23.29 -24.68 -30.74
CA ASN A 46 -21.83 -24.54 -30.86
C ASN A 46 -21.36 -23.84 -32.14
N GLU A 47 -20.18 -23.20 -32.12
CA GLU A 47 -18.98 -23.68 -32.83
C GLU A 47 -17.71 -22.84 -32.56
N VAL A 48 -16.59 -23.53 -32.69
CA VAL A 48 -15.21 -23.21 -32.33
C VAL A 48 -14.53 -22.37 -33.41
N SER A 49 -13.77 -21.34 -33.05
CA SER A 49 -12.53 -21.00 -33.79
C SER A 49 -11.59 -20.11 -32.97
N SER A 50 -10.52 -20.72 -32.47
CA SER A 50 -9.29 -20.07 -32.02
C SER A 50 -8.41 -19.72 -33.22
N THR A 51 -8.04 -18.45 -33.39
CA THR A 51 -6.91 -18.07 -34.25
C THR A 51 -6.05 -17.02 -33.57
N ALA A 52 -4.96 -17.49 -32.94
CA ALA A 52 -3.82 -16.67 -32.57
C ALA A 52 -3.08 -16.22 -33.84
N ARG A 53 -2.74 -14.93 -33.94
CA ARG A 53 -1.88 -14.39 -35.01
C ARG A 53 -0.47 -14.15 -34.49
N VAL A 54 0.44 -14.92 -35.07
CA VAL A 54 1.89 -14.79 -35.06
C VAL A 54 2.29 -13.55 -35.86
N VAL A 55 3.14 -12.68 -35.31
CA VAL A 55 3.83 -11.61 -36.07
C VAL A 55 5.30 -11.96 -36.20
N THR A 56 5.67 -12.40 -37.39
CA THR A 56 7.05 -12.57 -37.85
C THR A 56 7.59 -11.24 -38.39
N PHE A 57 8.73 -10.75 -37.88
CA PHE A 57 9.51 -9.70 -38.57
C PHE A 57 10.55 -10.35 -39.48
N LYS A 58 10.42 -10.13 -40.80
CA LYS A 58 11.46 -10.39 -41.81
C LYS A 58 12.10 -9.08 -42.21
N SER A 59 13.43 -9.04 -42.13
CA SER A 59 14.27 -7.98 -42.67
C SER A 59 14.57 -8.20 -44.16
N GLY A 60 14.70 -7.10 -44.89
CA GLY A 60 15.11 -7.03 -46.30
C GLY A 60 15.52 -5.60 -46.67
N PRO A 61 16.38 -5.39 -47.69
CA PRO A 61 17.67 -4.76 -47.48
C PRO A 61 17.97 -3.53 -48.39
N SER A 62 19.23 -3.06 -48.32
CA SER A 62 19.99 -2.24 -49.30
C SER A 62 19.83 -0.70 -49.14
N ASN A 63 20.83 0.18 -49.36
CA ASN A 63 22.19 0.07 -49.90
C ASN A 63 22.99 1.38 -49.67
N VAL A 64 24.31 1.23 -49.44
CA VAL A 64 25.44 1.95 -50.10
C VAL A 64 25.95 3.34 -49.64
N ALA A 65 27.30 3.36 -49.59
CA ALA A 65 28.29 4.45 -49.73
C ALA A 65 28.64 5.30 -48.49
N ALA A 66 29.91 5.60 -48.19
CA ALA A 66 31.21 5.24 -48.77
C ALA A 66 32.34 5.74 -47.82
N ALA A 67 33.53 5.10 -47.92
CA ALA A 67 34.91 5.64 -47.83
C ALA A 67 35.34 6.41 -46.55
N GLU A 68 36.52 6.27 -45.93
CA GLU A 68 37.89 5.83 -46.26
C GLU A 68 38.61 5.54 -44.91
N GLN A 69 39.23 4.38 -44.67
CA GLN A 69 40.63 3.95 -44.90
C GLN A 69 41.77 4.81 -44.29
N VAL A 70 42.68 4.12 -43.57
CA VAL A 70 44.18 4.19 -43.53
C VAL A 70 44.64 3.53 -42.20
N THR A 71 44.98 2.23 -42.16
CA THR A 71 46.34 1.59 -42.24
C THR A 71 47.38 2.16 -41.25
N PHE A 72 48.07 1.43 -40.35
CA PHE A 72 48.99 0.29 -40.54
C PHE A 72 49.30 -0.42 -39.19
N SER A 73 49.66 -1.71 -39.27
CA SER A 73 50.21 -2.67 -38.28
C SER A 73 51.71 -2.44 -37.93
N PRO A 74 52.45 -3.38 -37.28
CA PRO A 74 52.28 -4.19 -36.06
C PRO A 74 53.51 -4.09 -35.09
N PHE A 75 53.45 -4.61 -33.86
CA PHE A 75 54.68 -5.06 -33.14
C PHE A 75 54.40 -6.25 -32.21
N ARG A 76 55.30 -7.25 -32.29
CA ARG A 76 55.41 -8.49 -31.51
C ARG A 76 56.41 -8.33 -30.35
N ILE A 77 56.30 -9.21 -29.34
CA ILE A 77 57.31 -10.04 -28.64
C ILE A 77 56.67 -10.40 -27.28
N GLU A 78 56.08 -11.59 -27.14
CA GLU A 78 56.68 -12.85 -26.60
C GLU A 78 57.05 -12.77 -25.12
N ASP A 79 56.37 -13.59 -24.30
CA ASP A 79 57.04 -14.53 -23.41
C ASP A 79 56.10 -15.68 -22.99
N GLU A 80 56.65 -16.89 -23.02
CA GLU A 80 56.02 -18.21 -22.95
C GLU A 80 55.73 -18.72 -21.53
N MET A 81 54.81 -19.68 -21.41
CA MET A 81 55.00 -21.06 -20.87
C MET A 81 53.67 -21.66 -20.32
N PRO A 82 53.44 -22.99 -20.37
CA PRO A 82 53.59 -23.89 -21.49
C PRO A 82 52.31 -24.73 -21.75
N LEU A 83 52.21 -25.24 -22.98
CA LEU A 83 51.25 -26.24 -23.45
C LEU A 83 51.52 -27.62 -22.82
N VAL A 84 50.49 -28.24 -22.23
CA VAL A 84 50.33 -29.70 -22.22
C VAL A 84 49.12 -30.00 -23.10
N VAL A 85 49.40 -30.59 -24.25
CA VAL A 85 48.40 -30.97 -25.27
C VAL A 85 48.16 -32.49 -25.18
N LYS A 86 46.88 -32.83 -25.29
CA LYS A 86 46.27 -34.12 -25.69
C LYS A 86 46.11 -35.21 -24.63
N ALA A 87 44.88 -35.30 -24.14
CA ALA A 87 44.04 -36.48 -24.38
C ALA A 87 42.55 -36.05 -24.39
N GLU A 88 42.08 -35.52 -25.52
CA GLU A 88 40.64 -35.46 -25.82
C GLU A 88 40.43 -36.12 -27.18
N ALA A 89 39.93 -37.35 -27.14
CA ALA A 89 39.26 -38.01 -28.24
C ALA A 89 38.01 -38.66 -27.64
N GLU A 90 36.87 -38.40 -28.31
CA GLU A 90 35.51 -38.91 -28.00
C GLU A 90 34.87 -38.22 -26.78
N ILE A 91 33.81 -37.42 -26.91
CA ILE A 91 32.49 -37.77 -27.47
C ILE A 91 31.87 -36.55 -28.18
N SER A 92 31.45 -36.80 -29.41
CA SER A 92 30.58 -35.96 -30.24
C SER A 92 29.12 -36.01 -29.73
N SER A 93 28.59 -34.87 -29.28
CA SER A 93 27.14 -34.50 -29.30
C SER A 93 26.94 -33.02 -28.90
N LYS A 94 27.86 -32.16 -29.33
CA LYS A 94 28.09 -30.82 -28.74
C LYS A 94 27.35 -29.66 -29.44
N THR A 95 26.28 -29.90 -30.20
CA THR A 95 25.69 -28.85 -31.06
C THR A 95 24.17 -28.65 -30.95
N GLU A 96 23.38 -29.61 -30.44
CA GLU A 96 21.92 -29.43 -30.36
C GLU A 96 21.43 -28.83 -29.03
N THR A 97 22.14 -29.06 -27.92
CA THR A 97 21.71 -28.58 -26.59
C THR A 97 22.05 -27.11 -26.34
N ASP A 98 23.23 -26.64 -26.79
CA ASP A 98 23.66 -25.23 -26.63
C ASP A 98 22.80 -24.26 -27.46
N GLN A 99 22.22 -24.70 -28.59
CA GLN A 99 21.33 -23.87 -29.41
C GLN A 99 19.94 -23.67 -28.80
N TRP A 100 19.44 -24.63 -28.02
CA TRP A 100 18.06 -24.62 -27.53
C TRP A 100 17.82 -23.62 -26.39
N TRP A 101 18.77 -23.50 -25.44
CA TRP A 101 18.65 -22.56 -24.32
C TRP A 101 18.67 -21.09 -24.77
N HIS A 102 19.42 -20.79 -25.84
CA HIS A 102 19.49 -19.44 -26.42
C HIS A 102 18.24 -19.05 -27.23
N GLU A 103 17.47 -20.01 -27.76
CA GLU A 103 16.26 -19.75 -28.58
C GLU A 103 15.00 -19.42 -27.76
N PHE A 104 14.96 -19.77 -26.46
CA PHE A 104 13.79 -19.61 -25.58
C PHE A 104 13.95 -18.56 -24.47
N GLY A 105 15.02 -17.75 -24.50
CA GLY A 105 15.20 -16.62 -23.57
C GLY A 105 15.51 -17.00 -22.11
N LEU A 106 15.79 -18.27 -21.82
CA LEU A 106 16.23 -18.74 -20.50
C LEU A 106 17.76 -18.82 -20.47
N VAL A 107 18.42 -17.84 -19.86
CA VAL A 107 19.87 -17.92 -19.57
C VAL A 107 20.07 -18.90 -18.42
N VAL A 108 20.16 -20.19 -18.74
CA VAL A 108 20.45 -21.24 -17.77
C VAL A 108 21.96 -21.42 -17.67
N SER A 109 22.52 -21.31 -16.46
CA SER A 109 23.95 -21.55 -16.26
C SER A 109 24.33 -22.98 -16.68
N ARG A 110 25.56 -23.20 -17.17
CA ARG A 110 26.00 -24.56 -17.55
C ARG A 110 26.02 -25.50 -16.34
N SER A 111 26.19 -24.97 -15.13
CA SER A 111 26.04 -25.72 -13.88
C SER A 111 24.59 -26.24 -13.67
N THR A 112 23.58 -25.42 -13.97
CA THR A 112 22.16 -25.78 -13.87
C THR A 112 21.82 -26.83 -14.92
N GLU A 113 22.24 -26.65 -16.17
CA GLU A 113 22.02 -27.62 -17.24
C GLU A 113 22.61 -29.00 -16.91
N ARG A 114 23.85 -29.06 -16.41
CA ARG A 114 24.47 -30.32 -15.96
C ARG A 114 23.65 -31.01 -14.89
N THR A 115 23.10 -30.25 -13.95
CA THR A 115 22.28 -30.79 -12.86
C THR A 115 20.96 -31.36 -13.39
N VAL A 116 20.28 -30.62 -14.28
CA VAL A 116 19.07 -31.11 -14.97
C VAL A 116 19.34 -32.42 -15.72
N LEU A 117 20.46 -32.51 -16.44
CA LEU A 117 20.85 -33.74 -17.15
C LEU A 117 21.12 -34.91 -16.20
N LYS A 118 21.78 -34.68 -15.05
CA LYS A 118 21.97 -35.68 -14.00
C LYS A 118 20.61 -36.17 -13.44
N ILE A 119 19.66 -35.27 -13.23
CA ILE A 119 18.30 -35.61 -12.75
C ILE A 119 17.56 -36.45 -13.80
N LEU A 120 17.58 -36.06 -15.08
CA LEU A 120 16.93 -36.80 -16.17
C LEU A 120 17.52 -38.21 -16.36
N GLN A 121 18.83 -38.36 -16.18
CA GLN A 121 19.47 -39.69 -16.16
C GLN A 121 18.95 -40.54 -15.00
N CYS A 122 18.72 -39.94 -13.82
CA CYS A 122 18.18 -40.66 -12.66
C CYS A 122 16.70 -41.04 -12.84
N ILE A 123 15.89 -40.13 -13.40
CA ILE A 123 14.48 -40.36 -13.71
C ILE A 123 14.31 -41.53 -14.69
N SER A 124 15.24 -41.69 -15.63
CA SER A 124 15.24 -42.78 -16.62
C SER A 124 15.56 -44.16 -16.03
N GLY A 125 16.00 -44.24 -14.76
CA GLY A 125 16.30 -45.49 -14.07
C GLY A 125 15.08 -46.15 -13.41
N VAL A 126 15.03 -47.48 -13.45
CA VAL A 126 13.91 -48.29 -12.89
C VAL A 126 13.87 -48.23 -11.35
N GLU A 127 15.01 -48.06 -10.68
CA GLU A 127 15.12 -48.14 -9.21
C GLU A 127 14.87 -46.82 -8.46
N ALA A 128 14.93 -45.66 -9.13
CA ALA A 128 14.88 -44.36 -8.45
C ALA A 128 13.45 -43.81 -8.40
N GLY A 129 12.63 -44.23 -7.43
CA GLY A 129 11.27 -43.68 -7.21
C GLY A 129 11.30 -42.25 -6.68
N LYS A 130 12.23 -41.97 -5.74
CA LYS A 130 12.42 -40.66 -5.09
C LYS A 130 13.88 -40.21 -5.26
N ILE A 131 14.09 -38.97 -5.70
CA ILE A 131 15.39 -38.34 -5.96
C ILE A 131 15.50 -37.09 -5.08
N GLY A 132 16.56 -36.98 -4.29
CA GLY A 132 16.85 -35.80 -3.47
C GLY A 132 17.85 -34.88 -4.17
N ILE A 133 17.59 -33.58 -4.15
CA ILE A 133 18.48 -32.51 -4.60
C ILE A 133 18.83 -31.67 -3.38
N HIS A 134 20.11 -31.44 -3.11
CA HIS A 134 20.53 -30.64 -1.96
C HIS A 134 21.57 -29.57 -2.31
N GLY A 135 21.61 -28.51 -1.50
CA GLY A 135 22.58 -27.42 -1.62
C GLY A 135 22.19 -26.21 -0.77
N ILE A 136 23.13 -25.30 -0.50
CA ILE A 136 22.94 -24.09 0.33
C ILE A 136 21.79 -23.21 -0.25
N SER A 137 21.12 -22.39 0.56
CA SER A 137 20.12 -21.42 0.04
C SER A 137 20.73 -20.47 -0.98
N GLY A 138 19.93 -20.05 -1.96
CA GLY A 138 20.38 -19.15 -3.03
C GLY A 138 21.30 -19.79 -4.09
N ILE A 139 21.57 -21.10 -4.01
CA ILE A 139 22.39 -21.84 -4.99
C ILE A 139 21.68 -22.05 -6.34
N GLY A 140 20.34 -21.97 -6.38
CA GLY A 140 19.53 -22.17 -7.59
C GLY A 140 18.77 -23.50 -7.68
N LYS A 141 18.42 -24.15 -6.55
CA LYS A 141 17.62 -25.39 -6.53
C LYS A 141 16.27 -25.22 -7.24
N THR A 142 15.50 -24.19 -6.89
CA THR A 142 14.24 -23.83 -7.56
C THR A 142 14.45 -23.57 -9.04
N THR A 143 15.56 -22.93 -9.43
CA THR A 143 15.93 -22.71 -10.84
C THR A 143 16.16 -24.02 -11.58
N VAL A 144 16.83 -25.00 -10.95
CA VAL A 144 17.00 -26.35 -11.50
C VAL A 144 15.64 -27.04 -11.68
N LEU A 145 14.75 -26.96 -10.71
CA LEU A 145 13.40 -27.56 -10.80
C LEU A 145 12.57 -26.90 -11.92
N LYS A 146 12.56 -25.57 -12.01
CA LYS A 146 11.89 -24.84 -13.10
C LYS A 146 12.48 -25.20 -14.46
N ALA A 147 13.80 -25.27 -14.58
CA ALA A 147 14.48 -25.70 -15.82
C ALA A 147 14.11 -27.14 -16.21
N LEU A 148 13.95 -28.04 -15.23
CA LEU A 148 13.50 -29.41 -15.46
C LEU A 148 12.07 -29.47 -16.01
N ILE A 149 11.14 -28.66 -15.49
CA ILE A 149 9.75 -28.58 -15.99
C ILE A 149 9.73 -28.05 -17.43
N SER A 150 10.52 -27.02 -17.70
CA SER A 150 10.62 -26.41 -19.03
C SER A 150 11.32 -27.30 -20.06
N TYR A 151 12.06 -28.32 -19.62
CA TYR A 151 12.82 -29.19 -20.50
C TYR A 151 11.90 -30.10 -21.35
N PRO A 152 12.06 -30.17 -22.69
CA PRO A 152 11.10 -30.84 -23.58
C PRO A 152 10.94 -32.34 -23.29
N LYS A 153 12.04 -33.01 -22.93
CA LYS A 153 11.99 -34.45 -22.62
C LYS A 153 11.15 -34.74 -21.37
N THR A 154 11.06 -33.83 -20.41
CA THR A 154 10.26 -34.02 -19.19
C THR A 154 8.78 -34.11 -19.53
N LYS A 155 8.29 -33.21 -20.40
CA LYS A 155 6.90 -33.20 -20.89
C LYS A 155 6.54 -34.40 -21.79
N LEU A 156 7.55 -35.12 -22.31
CA LEU A 156 7.35 -36.34 -23.08
C LEU A 156 7.28 -37.61 -22.21
N ILE A 157 7.79 -37.56 -20.98
CA ILE A 157 7.89 -38.73 -20.09
C ILE A 157 6.68 -38.82 -19.15
N PHE A 158 6.14 -37.68 -18.71
CA PHE A 158 5.08 -37.60 -17.70
C PHE A 158 3.83 -36.93 -18.25
N ASP A 159 2.68 -37.49 -17.91
CA ASP A 159 1.35 -36.97 -18.27
C ASP A 159 0.95 -35.81 -17.34
N VAL A 160 1.47 -35.81 -16.11
CA VAL A 160 1.13 -34.84 -15.07
C VAL A 160 2.43 -34.38 -14.40
N ILE A 161 2.68 -33.08 -14.35
CA ILE A 161 3.84 -32.49 -13.66
C ILE A 161 3.31 -31.55 -12.61
N ILE A 162 3.74 -31.73 -11.36
CA ILE A 162 3.23 -31.00 -10.20
C ILE A 162 4.44 -30.42 -9.47
N LEU A 163 4.47 -29.10 -9.27
CA LEU A 163 5.49 -28.40 -8.50
C LEU A 163 4.87 -27.83 -7.23
N VAL A 164 5.23 -28.37 -6.07
CA VAL A 164 4.76 -27.86 -4.77
C VAL A 164 5.93 -27.21 -4.05
N THR A 165 5.76 -25.97 -3.61
CA THR A 165 6.74 -25.31 -2.73
C THR A 165 6.39 -25.61 -1.28
N VAL A 166 7.22 -26.39 -0.61
CA VAL A 166 7.04 -26.77 0.80
C VAL A 166 7.61 -25.66 1.67
N SER A 167 6.76 -24.70 2.03
CA SER A 167 7.15 -23.65 2.97
C SER A 167 7.58 -24.22 4.33
N ARG A 168 8.39 -23.46 5.09
CA ARG A 168 8.79 -23.80 6.47
C ARG A 168 7.64 -24.15 7.42
N TYR A 169 6.45 -23.59 7.20
CA TYR A 169 5.23 -23.84 7.98
C TYR A 169 4.17 -24.51 7.09
N TRP A 170 4.45 -25.73 6.61
CA TRP A 170 3.55 -26.47 5.74
C TRP A 170 2.39 -27.13 6.52
N SER A 171 1.30 -27.44 5.83
CA SER A 171 0.22 -28.29 6.33
C SER A 171 -0.24 -29.23 5.22
N VAL A 172 -0.85 -30.36 5.59
CA VAL A 172 -1.42 -31.32 4.63
C VAL A 172 -2.37 -30.60 3.67
N ARG A 173 -3.31 -29.81 4.20
CA ARG A 173 -4.27 -29.06 3.39
C ARG A 173 -3.63 -28.06 2.42
N LYS A 174 -2.55 -27.39 2.81
CA LYS A 174 -1.84 -26.45 1.93
C LYS A 174 -1.26 -27.18 0.71
N ILE A 175 -0.57 -28.29 0.95
CA ILE A 175 -0.03 -29.13 -0.13
C ILE A 175 -1.16 -29.66 -1.00
N GLN A 176 -2.26 -30.15 -0.41
CA GLN A 176 -3.43 -30.60 -1.16
C GLN A 176 -4.00 -29.51 -2.06
N ASN A 177 -4.19 -28.29 -1.55
CA ASN A 177 -4.71 -27.17 -2.32
C ASN A 177 -3.78 -26.80 -3.50
N ASP A 178 -2.46 -26.80 -3.30
CA ASP A 178 -1.48 -26.53 -4.36
C ASP A 178 -1.52 -27.59 -5.46
N VAL A 179 -1.66 -28.85 -5.07
CA VAL A 179 -1.83 -29.98 -5.99
C VAL A 179 -3.16 -29.85 -6.75
N LEU A 180 -4.28 -29.66 -6.05
CA LEU A 180 -5.61 -29.51 -6.65
C LEU A 180 -5.66 -28.39 -7.70
N ARG A 181 -5.05 -27.24 -7.40
CA ARG A 181 -4.96 -26.10 -8.32
C ARG A 181 -4.25 -26.47 -9.62
N GLN A 182 -3.12 -27.16 -9.53
CA GLN A 182 -2.38 -27.60 -10.72
C GLN A 182 -3.08 -28.71 -11.51
N LEU A 183 -3.90 -29.51 -10.83
CA LEU A 183 -4.72 -30.56 -11.45
C LEU A 183 -6.06 -30.04 -11.97
N SER A 184 -6.39 -28.75 -11.75
CA SER A 184 -7.70 -28.15 -12.07
C SER A 184 -8.88 -28.91 -11.44
N LEU A 185 -8.71 -29.39 -10.21
CA LEU A 185 -9.74 -30.07 -9.43
C LEU A 185 -10.34 -29.10 -8.39
N TYR A 186 -11.63 -29.21 -8.15
CA TYR A 186 -12.35 -28.35 -7.19
C TYR A 186 -12.56 -29.06 -5.85
N CYS A 187 -12.47 -28.29 -4.76
CA CYS A 187 -12.71 -28.72 -3.40
C CYS A 187 -13.56 -27.65 -2.69
N GLU A 188 -14.61 -28.07 -1.99
CA GLU A 188 -15.36 -27.17 -1.11
C GLU A 188 -14.57 -26.94 0.20
N ASP A 189 -14.64 -25.73 0.76
CA ASP A 189 -13.88 -25.35 1.97
C ASP A 189 -14.30 -26.16 3.21
N SER A 190 -15.46 -26.82 3.19
CA SER A 190 -15.94 -27.70 4.27
C SER A 190 -15.49 -29.15 4.18
N GLU A 191 -14.80 -29.57 3.10
CA GLU A 191 -14.33 -30.97 2.96
C GLU A 191 -13.16 -31.28 3.87
N ALA A 192 -13.20 -32.43 4.55
CA ALA A 192 -12.13 -32.88 5.43
C ALA A 192 -10.88 -33.28 4.62
N ASP A 193 -9.69 -33.11 5.19
CA ASP A 193 -8.42 -33.43 4.53
C ASP A 193 -8.35 -34.90 4.06
N SER A 194 -9.04 -35.83 4.72
CA SER A 194 -9.15 -37.23 4.31
C SER A 194 -9.91 -37.41 3.00
N ASP A 195 -10.97 -36.64 2.77
CA ASP A 195 -11.81 -36.73 1.57
C ASP A 195 -11.05 -36.17 0.37
N VAL A 196 -10.31 -35.08 0.58
CA VAL A 196 -9.42 -34.50 -0.42
C VAL A 196 -8.27 -35.45 -0.76
N ALA A 197 -7.69 -36.11 0.24
CA ALA A 197 -6.64 -37.10 0.04
C ALA A 197 -7.13 -38.28 -0.83
N GLU A 198 -8.34 -38.79 -0.59
CA GLU A 198 -8.93 -39.87 -1.39
C GLU A 198 -9.14 -39.46 -2.85
N LYS A 199 -9.63 -38.23 -3.08
CA LYS A 199 -9.80 -37.67 -4.43
C LYS A 199 -8.46 -37.55 -5.18
N LEU A 200 -7.44 -37.01 -4.53
CA LEU A 200 -6.10 -36.87 -5.10
C LEU A 200 -5.50 -38.24 -5.42
N PHE A 201 -5.63 -39.19 -4.51
CA PHE A 201 -5.13 -40.54 -4.67
C PHE A 201 -5.78 -41.22 -5.87
N HIS A 202 -7.11 -41.17 -5.97
CA HIS A 202 -7.84 -41.75 -7.10
C HIS A 202 -7.45 -41.09 -8.44
N PHE A 203 -7.19 -39.78 -8.47
CA PHE A 203 -6.81 -39.09 -9.71
C PHE A 203 -5.40 -39.44 -10.19
N LEU A 204 -4.45 -39.55 -9.26
CA LEU A 204 -3.05 -39.83 -9.55
C LEU A 204 -2.77 -41.32 -9.79
N ASN A 205 -3.57 -42.19 -9.20
CA ASN A 205 -3.41 -43.63 -9.33
C ASN A 205 -3.54 -44.06 -10.81
N GLY A 206 -2.52 -44.77 -11.32
CA GLY A 206 -2.47 -45.22 -12.71
C GLY A 206 -2.01 -44.17 -13.74
N LYS A 207 -1.60 -42.96 -13.32
CA LYS A 207 -1.00 -41.94 -14.21
C LYS A 207 0.52 -41.88 -14.07
N LYS A 208 1.21 -41.44 -15.15
CA LYS A 208 2.64 -41.10 -15.06
C LYS A 208 2.78 -39.67 -14.57
N PHE A 209 3.05 -39.49 -13.29
CA PHE A 209 3.22 -38.16 -12.72
C PHE A 209 4.66 -37.88 -12.26
N LEU A 210 5.07 -36.62 -12.33
CA LEU A 210 6.28 -36.09 -11.72
C LEU A 210 5.90 -35.10 -10.64
N LEU A 211 6.20 -35.41 -9.39
CA LEU A 211 6.04 -34.50 -8.27
C LEU A 211 7.39 -33.88 -7.92
N LEU A 212 7.46 -32.55 -7.97
CA LEU A 212 8.62 -31.76 -7.57
C LEU A 212 8.25 -31.06 -6.26
N LEU A 213 8.88 -31.46 -5.17
CA LEU A 213 8.75 -30.83 -3.86
C LEU A 213 9.94 -29.87 -3.69
N ASP A 214 9.67 -28.57 -3.77
CA ASP A 214 10.68 -27.53 -3.57
C ASP A 214 10.79 -27.11 -2.10
N ASP A 215 12.01 -26.81 -1.65
CA ASP A 215 12.37 -26.38 -0.29
C ASP A 215 11.85 -27.25 0.87
N VAL A 216 11.95 -28.57 0.80
CA VAL A 216 11.51 -29.48 1.88
C VAL A 216 12.37 -29.36 3.14
N TRP A 217 11.73 -29.20 4.29
CA TRP A 217 12.38 -28.99 5.60
C TRP A 217 12.44 -30.24 6.48
N GLU A 218 11.39 -31.06 6.45
CA GLU A 218 11.21 -32.25 7.31
C GLU A 218 10.40 -33.33 6.57
N GLN A 219 10.24 -34.49 7.20
CA GLN A 219 9.45 -35.60 6.65
C GLN A 219 7.97 -35.23 6.42
N ILE A 220 7.49 -35.48 5.20
CA ILE A 220 6.08 -35.29 4.79
C ILE A 220 5.46 -36.67 4.53
N ASN A 221 4.36 -36.98 5.22
CA ASN A 221 3.58 -38.18 4.92
C ASN A 221 2.74 -37.97 3.66
N LEU A 222 3.29 -38.32 2.50
CA LEU A 222 2.62 -38.15 1.21
C LEU A 222 1.31 -38.93 1.09
N GLN A 223 1.13 -40.00 1.85
CA GLN A 223 -0.11 -40.78 1.86
C GLN A 223 -1.26 -40.02 2.51
N GLU A 224 -0.98 -39.25 3.58
CA GLU A 224 -1.97 -38.36 4.21
C GLU A 224 -2.39 -37.21 3.30
N VAL A 225 -1.49 -36.74 2.43
CA VAL A 225 -1.81 -35.76 1.38
C VAL A 225 -2.70 -36.37 0.29
N GLY A 226 -2.64 -37.70 0.09
CA GLY A 226 -3.32 -38.39 -1.01
C GLY A 226 -2.42 -38.63 -2.23
N ILE A 227 -1.11 -38.55 -2.07
CA ILE A 227 -0.15 -38.78 -3.15
C ILE A 227 0.37 -40.23 -3.06
N PRO A 228 0.18 -41.06 -4.11
CA PRO A 228 0.64 -42.44 -4.08
C PRO A 228 2.17 -42.53 -4.11
N ASP A 229 2.75 -43.42 -3.31
CA ASP A 229 4.19 -43.71 -3.36
C ASP A 229 4.58 -44.37 -4.71
N PRO A 230 5.76 -44.05 -5.26
CA PRO A 230 6.31 -44.72 -6.44
C PRO A 230 6.49 -46.22 -6.21
N SER A 231 5.89 -47.07 -7.06
CA SER A 231 5.99 -48.54 -6.96
C SER A 231 6.32 -49.16 -8.32
N SER A 232 6.59 -50.46 -8.39
CA SER A 232 6.80 -51.16 -9.67
C SER A 232 5.55 -51.15 -10.58
N GLU A 233 4.37 -50.83 -10.03
CA GLU A 233 3.09 -50.75 -10.75
C GLU A 233 2.67 -49.29 -11.05
N ASN A 234 3.21 -48.28 -10.34
CA ASN A 234 2.96 -46.85 -10.56
C ASN A 234 4.19 -46.12 -11.12
N VAL A 235 4.07 -45.47 -12.28
CA VAL A 235 5.19 -44.80 -12.99
C VAL A 235 5.50 -43.40 -12.42
N GLY A 236 5.01 -43.09 -11.22
CA GLY A 236 5.24 -41.81 -10.54
C GLY A 236 6.72 -41.62 -10.18
N LYS A 237 7.25 -40.40 -10.32
CA LYS A 237 8.59 -40.02 -9.83
C LYS A 237 8.47 -38.81 -8.92
N ILE A 238 9.26 -38.79 -7.85
CA ILE A 238 9.28 -37.69 -6.89
C ILE A 238 10.69 -37.11 -6.82
N VAL A 239 10.81 -35.79 -6.97
CA VAL A 239 12.05 -35.05 -6.77
C VAL A 239 11.87 -34.14 -5.58
N VAL A 240 12.75 -34.26 -4.60
CA VAL A 240 12.74 -33.50 -3.35
C VAL A 240 13.92 -32.56 -3.36
N ALA A 241 13.71 -31.25 -3.41
CA ALA A 241 14.76 -30.27 -3.22
C ALA A 241 14.79 -29.79 -1.77
N SER A 242 15.97 -29.81 -1.14
CA SER A 242 16.15 -29.34 0.24
C SER A 242 17.48 -28.61 0.43
N ARG A 243 17.60 -27.87 1.53
CA ARG A 243 18.85 -27.25 1.98
C ARG A 243 19.81 -28.25 2.61
N THR A 244 19.28 -29.36 3.13
CA THR A 244 20.07 -30.38 3.84
C THR A 244 19.92 -31.75 3.20
N VAL A 245 20.95 -32.57 3.36
CA VAL A 245 20.89 -33.99 2.96
C VAL A 245 19.91 -34.75 3.85
N GLY A 246 19.80 -34.37 5.13
CA GLY A 246 18.94 -35.03 6.13
C GLY A 246 17.47 -35.06 5.71
N ALA A 247 16.89 -33.92 5.34
CA ALA A 247 15.49 -33.84 4.90
C ALA A 247 15.22 -34.68 3.64
N CYS A 248 16.18 -34.76 2.71
CA CYS A 248 16.05 -35.65 1.55
C CYS A 248 16.04 -37.14 1.96
N LEU A 249 16.87 -37.53 2.92
CA LEU A 249 16.93 -38.90 3.44
C LEU A 249 15.67 -39.27 4.22
N GLU A 250 15.11 -38.35 5.01
CA GLU A 250 13.83 -38.54 5.72
C GLU A 250 12.64 -38.78 4.78
N MET A 251 12.74 -38.28 3.54
CA MET A 251 11.77 -38.53 2.47
C MET A 251 12.05 -39.83 1.68
N ASP A 252 12.95 -40.70 2.17
CA ASP A 252 13.37 -41.95 1.53
C ASP A 252 13.95 -41.74 0.12
N ALA A 253 14.70 -40.66 -0.11
CA ALA A 253 15.35 -40.41 -1.38
C ALA A 253 16.44 -41.44 -1.68
N SER A 254 16.21 -42.27 -2.71
CA SER A 254 17.12 -43.33 -3.16
C SER A 254 18.41 -42.83 -3.81
N LYS A 255 18.40 -41.61 -4.35
CA LYS A 255 19.55 -40.96 -4.99
C LYS A 255 19.63 -39.51 -4.55
N LEU A 256 20.85 -39.03 -4.29
CA LEU A 256 21.12 -37.66 -3.88
C LEU A 256 21.98 -36.96 -4.93
N ILE A 257 21.59 -35.74 -5.31
CA ILE A 257 22.30 -34.90 -6.27
C ILE A 257 22.60 -33.56 -5.59
N GLU A 258 23.88 -33.21 -5.52
CA GLU A 258 24.31 -31.90 -5.03
C GLU A 258 24.25 -30.85 -6.15
N VAL A 259 23.69 -29.68 -5.86
CA VAL A 259 23.73 -28.52 -6.76
C VAL A 259 25.06 -27.79 -6.54
N GLU A 260 25.90 -27.80 -7.56
CA GLU A 260 27.24 -27.19 -7.52
C GLU A 260 27.17 -25.65 -7.61
N THR A 261 28.11 -24.96 -6.95
CA THR A 261 28.29 -23.50 -7.10
C THR A 261 28.70 -23.13 -8.51
N VAL A 262 28.40 -21.89 -8.93
CA VAL A 262 28.84 -21.41 -10.25
C VAL A 262 30.35 -21.27 -10.30
N SER A 263 30.95 -21.62 -11.42
CA SER A 263 32.40 -21.52 -11.61
C SER A 263 32.86 -20.05 -11.55
N LYS A 264 34.14 -19.79 -11.24
CA LYS A 264 34.67 -18.41 -11.19
C LYS A 264 34.42 -17.61 -12.47
N LYS A 265 34.43 -18.29 -13.63
CA LYS A 265 34.15 -17.68 -14.93
C LYS A 265 32.67 -17.29 -15.05
N GLU A 266 31.76 -18.22 -14.74
CA GLU A 266 30.32 -17.95 -14.75
C GLU A 266 29.91 -16.90 -13.70
N ALA A 267 30.54 -16.90 -12.53
CA ALA A 267 30.31 -15.90 -11.49
C ALA A 267 30.69 -14.49 -11.97
N TRP A 268 31.80 -14.36 -12.69
CA TRP A 268 32.23 -13.10 -13.28
C TRP A 268 31.29 -12.65 -14.41
N GLU A 269 30.88 -13.57 -15.29
CA GLU A 269 29.90 -13.30 -16.36
C GLU A 269 28.56 -12.84 -15.76
N LEU A 270 28.04 -13.55 -14.75
CA LEU A 270 26.80 -13.20 -14.06
C LEU A 270 26.88 -11.83 -13.37
N PHE A 271 28.00 -11.52 -12.71
CA PHE A 271 28.21 -10.22 -12.08
C PHE A 271 28.32 -9.09 -13.11
N TYR A 272 29.00 -9.35 -14.22
CA TYR A 272 29.11 -8.41 -15.34
C TYR A 272 27.74 -8.08 -15.92
N GLU A 273 26.85 -9.07 -16.05
CA GLU A 273 25.47 -8.86 -16.50
C GLU A 273 24.66 -7.95 -15.56
N GLN A 274 24.97 -7.91 -14.26
CA GLN A 274 24.25 -7.05 -13.31
C GLN A 274 24.82 -5.63 -13.21
N VAL A 275 26.15 -5.48 -13.25
CA VAL A 275 26.82 -4.18 -13.02
C VAL A 275 27.14 -3.44 -14.33
N GLY A 276 27.49 -4.19 -15.38
CA GLY A 276 27.95 -3.64 -16.66
C GLY A 276 29.42 -3.23 -16.69
N ARG A 277 29.78 -2.38 -17.66
CA ARG A 277 31.18 -2.07 -18.04
C ARG A 277 32.03 -1.39 -16.97
N VAL A 278 31.41 -0.86 -15.91
CA VAL A 278 32.12 -0.17 -14.80
C VAL A 278 33.19 -1.07 -14.18
N ILE A 279 32.96 -2.39 -14.13
CA ILE A 279 33.90 -3.35 -13.54
C ILE A 279 35.16 -3.60 -14.40
N GLU A 280 35.19 -3.13 -15.65
CA GLU A 280 36.37 -3.18 -16.53
C GLU A 280 37.32 -2.01 -16.27
N LEU A 281 36.92 -1.01 -15.49
CA LEU A 281 37.77 0.15 -15.19
C LEU A 281 38.98 -0.30 -14.34
N PRO A 282 40.22 0.08 -14.71
CA PRO A 282 41.44 -0.43 -14.06
C PRO A 282 41.53 -0.20 -12.54
N HIS A 283 40.87 0.86 -12.05
CA HIS A 283 40.85 1.23 -10.64
C HIS A 283 39.68 0.59 -9.85
N ILE A 284 38.73 -0.06 -10.51
CA ILE A 284 37.60 -0.79 -9.90
C ILE A 284 37.77 -2.30 -10.04
N GLN A 285 38.32 -2.76 -11.17
CA GLN A 285 38.47 -4.18 -11.51
C GLN A 285 39.08 -5.05 -10.40
N PRO A 286 40.14 -4.63 -9.67
CA PRO A 286 40.72 -5.44 -8.59
C PRO A 286 39.74 -5.64 -7.42
N PHE A 287 38.97 -4.60 -7.08
CA PHE A 287 37.95 -4.67 -6.03
C PHE A 287 36.76 -5.51 -6.48
N ALA A 288 36.30 -5.34 -7.73
CA ALA A 288 35.23 -6.14 -8.31
C ALA A 288 35.58 -7.64 -8.32
N GLN A 289 36.79 -8.02 -8.72
CA GLN A 289 37.26 -9.42 -8.67
C GLN A 289 37.25 -9.97 -7.25
N THR A 290 37.70 -9.17 -6.28
CA THR A 290 37.68 -9.56 -4.87
C THR A 290 36.26 -9.80 -4.38
N ILE A 291 35.30 -8.94 -4.74
CA ILE A 291 33.89 -9.08 -4.37
C ILE A 291 33.27 -10.34 -5.01
N VAL A 292 33.43 -10.53 -6.32
CA VAL A 292 32.85 -11.68 -7.05
C VAL A 292 33.39 -13.00 -6.52
N TYR A 293 34.70 -13.10 -6.30
CA TYR A 293 35.29 -14.32 -5.73
C TYR A 293 34.97 -14.47 -4.25
N GLY A 294 34.81 -13.36 -3.53
CA GLY A 294 34.29 -13.32 -2.17
C GLY A 294 32.91 -13.95 -2.07
N CYS A 295 32.03 -13.75 -3.05
CA CYS A 295 30.66 -14.33 -3.07
C CYS A 295 30.61 -15.87 -3.13
N GLY A 296 31.75 -16.56 -3.29
CA GLY A 296 31.82 -18.03 -3.19
C GLY A 296 31.07 -18.80 -4.29
N GLY A 297 30.68 -18.14 -5.38
CA GLY A 297 29.92 -18.78 -6.45
C GLY A 297 28.43 -19.01 -6.11
N LEU A 298 27.87 -18.24 -5.18
CA LEU A 298 26.44 -18.23 -4.85
C LEU A 298 25.68 -17.25 -5.76
N PRO A 299 24.80 -17.72 -6.68
CA PRO A 299 24.12 -16.85 -7.64
C PRO A 299 23.33 -15.70 -7.00
N LEU A 300 22.54 -15.96 -5.95
CA LEU A 300 21.77 -14.91 -5.28
C LEU A 300 22.67 -13.79 -4.75
N LEU A 301 23.75 -14.14 -4.05
CA LEU A 301 24.66 -13.16 -3.47
C LEU A 301 25.38 -12.36 -4.55
N ILE A 302 25.78 -13.01 -5.65
CA ILE A 302 26.39 -12.35 -6.82
C ILE A 302 25.40 -11.34 -7.43
N ILE A 303 24.15 -11.77 -7.65
CA ILE A 303 23.14 -10.94 -8.29
C ILE A 303 22.79 -9.74 -7.40
N VAL A 304 22.45 -9.97 -6.14
CA VAL A 304 22.00 -8.93 -5.20
C VAL A 304 23.13 -7.95 -4.86
N THR A 305 24.38 -8.42 -4.78
CA THR A 305 25.55 -7.54 -4.59
C THR A 305 25.85 -6.75 -5.86
N GLY A 306 25.75 -7.39 -7.04
CA GLY A 306 25.93 -6.73 -8.32
C GLY A 306 24.90 -5.62 -8.53
N ARG A 307 23.62 -5.90 -8.30
CA ARG A 307 22.53 -4.92 -8.38
C ARG A 307 22.69 -3.75 -7.41
N ALA A 308 23.21 -3.99 -6.21
CA ALA A 308 23.51 -2.93 -5.24
C ALA A 308 24.70 -2.03 -5.66
N LEU A 309 25.55 -2.49 -6.57
CA LEU A 309 26.70 -1.76 -7.11
C LEU A 309 26.47 -1.24 -8.54
N THR A 310 25.28 -1.45 -9.11
CA THR A 310 24.92 -0.94 -10.42
C THR A 310 25.00 0.58 -10.44
N GLU A 311 25.59 1.15 -11.50
CA GLU A 311 25.83 2.60 -11.69
C GLU A 311 26.77 3.27 -10.65
N GLU A 312 27.39 2.51 -9.74
CA GLU A 312 28.31 3.06 -8.74
C GLU A 312 29.73 3.25 -9.29
N ASN A 313 30.14 4.51 -9.44
CA ASN A 313 31.46 4.87 -9.97
C ASN A 313 32.46 5.28 -8.87
N ASN A 314 32.02 5.38 -7.60
CA ASN A 314 32.88 5.79 -6.50
C ASN A 314 33.76 4.63 -6.01
N VAL A 315 35.06 4.73 -6.30
CA VAL A 315 36.08 3.74 -5.93
C VAL A 315 36.08 3.42 -4.42
N LEU A 316 35.76 4.38 -3.55
CA LEU A 316 35.74 4.17 -2.11
C LEU A 316 34.65 3.18 -1.68
N VAL A 317 33.50 3.16 -2.38
CA VAL A 317 32.43 2.20 -2.13
C VAL A 317 32.90 0.80 -2.51
N TRP A 318 33.55 0.65 -3.67
CA TRP A 318 34.15 -0.60 -4.12
C TRP A 318 35.25 -1.11 -3.18
N GLU A 319 36.14 -0.23 -2.72
CA GLU A 319 37.19 -0.58 -1.77
C GLU A 319 36.60 -1.04 -0.43
N HIS A 320 35.66 -0.28 0.14
CA HIS A 320 34.99 -0.65 1.39
C HIS A 320 34.25 -1.99 1.25
N THR A 321 33.53 -2.19 0.14
CA THR A 321 32.82 -3.44 -0.14
C THR A 321 33.78 -4.61 -0.28
N SER A 322 34.89 -4.43 -1.00
CA SER A 322 35.90 -5.49 -1.14
C SER A 322 36.48 -5.96 0.20
N LYS A 323 36.57 -5.08 1.21
CA LYS A 323 37.00 -5.44 2.56
C LYS A 323 35.98 -6.35 3.24
N LEU A 324 34.68 -6.13 3.04
CA LEU A 324 33.61 -7.00 3.56
C LEU A 324 33.68 -8.40 2.93
N PHE A 325 33.94 -8.48 1.62
CA PHE A 325 34.01 -9.72 0.85
C PHE A 325 35.40 -10.39 0.83
N SER A 326 36.36 -9.89 1.62
CA SER A 326 37.75 -10.39 1.62
C SER A 326 37.91 -11.80 2.22
N LYS A 327 36.93 -12.30 2.95
CA LYS A 327 36.91 -13.66 3.51
C LYS A 327 36.24 -14.63 2.54
N SER A 328 36.85 -15.79 2.32
CA SER A 328 36.33 -16.84 1.45
C SER A 328 35.12 -17.56 2.07
N ILE A 329 34.04 -17.69 1.30
CA ILE A 329 32.74 -18.27 1.71
C ILE A 329 32.66 -19.78 1.38
N ALA A 330 33.76 -20.43 0.95
CA ALA A 330 33.73 -21.81 0.45
C ALA A 330 33.07 -22.86 1.39
N ASN A 331 32.96 -22.58 2.70
CA ASN A 331 32.22 -23.37 3.69
C ASN A 331 31.41 -22.47 4.66
N ALA A 332 30.87 -21.34 4.19
CA ALA A 332 30.26 -20.34 5.06
C ALA A 332 28.94 -20.80 5.70
N THR A 333 28.64 -20.26 6.88
CA THR A 333 27.33 -20.44 7.50
C THR A 333 26.29 -19.49 6.88
N ILE A 334 25.00 -19.77 7.09
CA ILE A 334 23.91 -18.93 6.59
C ILE A 334 24.01 -17.50 7.16
N GLU A 335 24.44 -17.36 8.42
CA GLU A 335 24.65 -16.07 9.08
C GLU A 335 25.71 -15.22 8.37
N GLU A 336 26.78 -15.85 7.88
CA GLU A 336 27.84 -15.14 7.13
C GLU A 336 27.31 -14.64 5.78
N VAL A 337 26.46 -15.43 5.11
CA VAL A 337 25.79 -15.01 3.86
C VAL A 337 24.81 -13.86 4.13
N ILE A 338 23.98 -13.94 5.17
CA ILE A 338 23.07 -12.88 5.58
C ILE A 338 23.83 -11.59 5.91
N GLN A 339 24.96 -11.71 6.60
CA GLN A 339 25.78 -10.56 6.96
C GLN A 339 26.34 -9.84 5.74
N LEU A 340 26.59 -10.56 4.65
CA LEU A 340 27.01 -9.97 3.37
C LEU A 340 25.83 -9.40 2.59
N LEU A 341 24.67 -10.08 2.57
CA LEU A 341 23.45 -9.56 1.96
C LEU A 341 22.98 -8.25 2.62
N LYS A 342 23.29 -8.04 3.91
CA LYS A 342 23.03 -6.78 4.62
C LYS A 342 23.61 -5.57 3.89
N PHE A 343 24.72 -5.74 3.16
CA PHE A 343 25.28 -4.66 2.33
C PHE A 343 24.23 -4.07 1.38
N SER A 344 23.47 -4.91 0.66
CA SER A 344 22.46 -4.45 -0.29
C SER A 344 21.30 -3.73 0.41
N PHE A 345 20.94 -4.13 1.63
CA PHE A 345 19.99 -3.39 2.46
C PHE A 345 20.54 -2.01 2.88
N ASP A 346 21.82 -1.95 3.28
CA ASP A 346 22.46 -0.72 3.73
C ASP A 346 22.54 0.33 2.60
N GLN A 347 22.70 -0.11 1.35
CA GLN A 347 22.71 0.75 0.16
C GLN A 347 21.35 1.35 -0.21
N LEU A 348 20.23 0.85 0.35
CA LEU A 348 18.93 1.49 0.16
C LEU A 348 18.94 2.89 0.79
N LYS A 349 18.72 3.92 -0.04
CA LYS A 349 18.90 5.32 0.35
C LYS A 349 17.79 5.83 1.28
N ASP A 350 16.56 5.44 1.01
CA ASP A 350 15.37 5.95 1.70
C ASP A 350 14.93 5.03 2.86
N PHE A 351 14.45 5.65 3.94
CA PHE A 351 13.85 4.96 5.08
C PHE A 351 12.55 4.24 4.70
N ASP A 352 11.75 4.82 3.80
CA ASP A 352 10.47 4.27 3.33
C ASP A 352 10.73 2.97 2.56
N THR A 353 11.75 2.96 1.69
CA THR A 353 12.19 1.76 0.97
C THR A 353 12.67 0.66 1.93
N LYS A 354 13.48 1.02 2.93
CA LYS A 354 13.93 0.08 3.97
C LYS A 354 12.75 -0.49 4.77
N SER A 355 11.82 0.37 5.18
CA SER A 355 10.66 -0.02 5.98
C SER A 355 9.69 -0.89 5.18
N CYS A 356 9.46 -0.60 3.90
CA CYS A 356 8.65 -1.43 3.02
C CYS A 356 9.25 -2.82 2.82
N LEU A 357 10.58 -2.95 2.69
CA LEU A 357 11.23 -4.26 2.63
C LEU A 357 11.01 -5.05 3.94
N LEU A 358 11.21 -4.41 5.10
CA LEU A 358 11.00 -5.06 6.39
C LEU A 358 9.53 -5.45 6.59
N TYR A 359 8.58 -4.60 6.20
CA TYR A 359 7.15 -4.91 6.21
C TYR A 359 6.81 -6.11 5.31
N SER A 360 7.41 -6.17 4.12
CA SER A 360 7.22 -7.28 3.18
C SER A 360 7.73 -8.62 3.73
N SER A 361 8.71 -8.60 4.65
CA SER A 361 9.24 -9.82 5.29
C SER A 361 8.28 -10.51 6.28
N LEU A 362 7.22 -9.79 6.71
CA LEU A 362 6.22 -10.30 7.63
C LEU A 362 5.33 -11.37 7.00
N PHE A 363 5.19 -11.35 5.67
CA PHE A 363 4.51 -12.36 4.90
C PHE A 363 5.35 -13.66 4.81
N PRO A 364 4.71 -14.84 4.73
CA PRO A 364 5.39 -16.10 4.48
C PRO A 364 6.27 -16.06 3.23
N GLU A 365 7.37 -16.81 3.25
CA GLU A 365 8.35 -16.85 2.16
C GLU A 365 7.73 -17.21 0.81
N ASP A 366 6.77 -18.12 0.81
CA ASP A 366 6.12 -18.64 -0.37
C ASP A 366 4.86 -17.86 -0.77
N LYS A 367 4.43 -16.88 0.04
CA LYS A 367 3.24 -16.10 -0.22
C LYS A 367 3.51 -15.09 -1.33
N GLU A 368 2.70 -15.15 -2.37
CA GLU A 368 2.57 -14.07 -3.35
C GLU A 368 1.68 -12.98 -2.76
N VAL A 369 2.20 -11.76 -2.71
CA VAL A 369 1.52 -10.59 -2.14
C VAL A 369 1.19 -9.63 -3.27
N ASN A 370 -0.08 -9.27 -3.40
CA ASN A 370 -0.52 -8.29 -4.40
C ASN A 370 0.12 -6.92 -4.11
N VAL A 371 0.69 -6.29 -5.14
CA VAL A 371 1.44 -5.03 -5.00
C VAL A 371 0.55 -3.89 -4.52
N PHE A 372 -0.67 -3.78 -5.07
CA PHE A 372 -1.60 -2.72 -4.71
C PHE A 372 -2.04 -2.84 -3.25
N GLU A 373 -2.42 -4.04 -2.81
CA GLU A 373 -2.83 -4.29 -1.42
C GLU A 373 -1.69 -3.99 -0.42
N LEU A 374 -0.46 -4.39 -0.75
CA LEU A 374 0.72 -4.09 0.06
C LEU A 374 0.96 -2.58 0.20
N ILE A 375 0.87 -1.83 -0.91
CA ILE A 375 1.05 -0.37 -0.90
C ILE A 375 -0.05 0.29 -0.07
N GLU A 376 -1.32 -0.08 -0.27
CA GLU A 376 -2.42 0.47 0.53
C GLU A 376 -2.23 0.19 2.02
N ASN A 377 -1.84 -1.05 2.39
CA ASN A 377 -1.56 -1.39 3.78
C ASN A 377 -0.42 -0.55 4.37
N CYS A 378 0.68 -0.38 3.61
CA CYS A 378 1.80 0.48 4.01
C CYS A 378 1.40 1.96 4.17
N ILE A 379 0.50 2.49 3.34
CA ILE A 379 0.00 3.88 3.45
C ILE A 379 -0.88 4.04 4.69
N HIS A 380 -1.80 3.10 4.93
CA HIS A 380 -2.71 3.14 6.07
C HIS A 380 -1.97 3.00 7.41
N GLU A 381 -0.97 2.13 7.48
CA GLU A 381 -0.12 1.95 8.67
C GLU A 381 0.96 3.05 8.81
N GLY A 382 1.04 3.98 7.84
CA GLY A 382 1.96 5.11 7.87
C GLY A 382 3.41 4.77 7.57
N VAL A 383 3.69 3.58 7.01
CA VAL A 383 5.02 3.17 6.50
C VAL A 383 5.43 4.12 5.37
N ILE A 384 4.51 4.37 4.41
CA ILE A 384 4.69 5.31 3.32
C ILE A 384 3.93 6.61 3.64
N ALA A 385 4.62 7.75 3.55
CA ALA A 385 4.04 9.05 3.86
C ALA A 385 3.56 9.82 2.61
N GLY A 386 2.70 10.82 2.83
CA GLY A 386 2.24 11.85 1.88
C GLY A 386 0.79 11.70 1.41
N SER A 387 0.39 12.50 0.42
CA SER A 387 -0.95 12.43 -0.21
C SER A 387 -1.18 11.05 -0.83
N LEU A 388 -2.43 10.61 -0.93
CA LEU A 388 -2.79 9.28 -1.41
C LEU A 388 -2.23 9.01 -2.81
N GLY A 389 -2.41 9.95 -3.75
CA GLY A 389 -1.87 9.83 -5.11
C GLY A 389 -0.34 9.76 -5.13
N ASP A 390 0.34 10.69 -4.47
CA ASP A 390 1.81 10.69 -4.45
C ASP A 390 2.38 9.52 -3.64
N ALA A 391 1.68 9.04 -2.61
CA ALA A 391 2.07 7.91 -1.78
C ALA A 391 1.89 6.59 -2.52
N ARG A 392 0.82 6.42 -3.30
CA ARG A 392 0.66 5.26 -4.20
C ARG A 392 1.77 5.22 -5.24
N LYS A 393 2.06 6.36 -5.88
CA LYS A 393 3.17 6.46 -6.84
C LYS A 393 4.52 6.16 -6.19
N ARG A 394 4.82 6.77 -5.04
CA ARG A 394 6.03 6.45 -4.27
C ARG A 394 6.09 4.99 -3.86
N GLY A 395 4.97 4.39 -3.47
CA GLY A 395 4.85 2.98 -3.17
C GLY A 395 5.26 2.12 -4.36
N GLN A 396 4.76 2.43 -5.55
CA GLN A 396 5.16 1.76 -6.78
C GLN A 396 6.65 1.96 -7.07
N ASP A 397 7.16 3.20 -6.99
CA ASP A 397 8.59 3.49 -7.19
C ASP A 397 9.46 2.69 -6.20
N ILE A 398 9.02 2.54 -4.94
CA ILE A 398 9.70 1.73 -3.92
C ILE A 398 9.72 0.25 -4.32
N ILE A 399 8.60 -0.31 -4.76
CA ILE A 399 8.53 -1.70 -5.22
C ILE A 399 9.45 -1.91 -6.43
N ASP A 400 9.44 -0.99 -7.40
CA ASP A 400 10.29 -1.05 -8.58
C ASP A 400 11.79 -0.99 -8.20
N ILE A 401 12.17 -0.16 -7.22
CA ILE A 401 13.53 -0.11 -6.66
C ILE A 401 13.91 -1.45 -6.02
N LEU A 402 13.03 -2.03 -5.20
CA LEU A 402 13.30 -3.28 -4.49
C LEU A 402 13.38 -4.48 -5.44
N VAL A 403 12.55 -4.50 -6.49
CA VAL A 403 12.60 -5.47 -7.58
C VAL A 403 13.88 -5.28 -8.40
N GLY A 404 14.22 -4.04 -8.76
CA GLY A 404 15.46 -3.70 -9.46
C GLY A 404 16.71 -4.11 -8.68
N ALA A 405 16.68 -4.01 -7.36
CA ALA A 405 17.73 -4.47 -6.45
C ALA A 405 17.75 -6.00 -6.25
N SER A 406 16.81 -6.74 -6.84
CA SER A 406 16.62 -8.19 -6.63
C SER A 406 16.37 -8.60 -5.16
N LEU A 407 15.86 -7.66 -4.34
CA LEU A 407 15.44 -7.93 -2.97
C LEU A 407 13.99 -8.45 -2.93
N LEU A 408 13.19 -8.10 -3.94
CA LEU A 408 11.87 -8.65 -4.23
C LEU A 408 11.84 -9.22 -5.66
N GLN A 409 10.94 -10.16 -5.91
CA GLN A 409 10.74 -10.79 -7.21
C GLN A 409 9.28 -10.61 -7.64
N VAL A 410 9.06 -10.21 -8.89
CA VAL A 410 7.72 -10.13 -9.49
C VAL A 410 7.33 -11.52 -9.99
N THR A 411 6.07 -11.88 -9.79
CA THR A 411 5.47 -13.14 -10.28
C THR A 411 5.22 -13.09 -11.79
N GLU A 412 4.93 -14.24 -12.41
CA GLU A 412 4.68 -14.30 -13.87
C GLU A 412 3.48 -13.46 -14.32
N ALA A 413 2.51 -13.23 -13.42
CA ALA A 413 1.33 -12.39 -13.67
C ALA A 413 1.63 -10.88 -13.65
N GLY A 414 2.77 -10.47 -13.08
CA GLY A 414 3.20 -9.06 -13.05
C GLY A 414 2.59 -8.19 -11.94
N ASP A 415 1.57 -8.67 -11.23
CA ASP A 415 0.79 -7.90 -10.25
C ASP A 415 1.13 -8.21 -8.78
N SER A 416 1.88 -9.29 -8.55
CA SER A 416 2.20 -9.81 -7.23
C SER A 416 3.71 -9.99 -7.07
N ILE A 417 4.19 -9.83 -5.83
CA ILE A 417 5.61 -9.96 -5.47
C ILE A 417 5.84 -11.10 -4.47
N LYS A 418 7.08 -11.57 -4.43
CA LYS A 418 7.58 -12.59 -3.50
C LYS A 418 8.97 -12.20 -2.99
N MET A 419 9.29 -12.60 -1.75
CA MET A 419 10.61 -12.40 -1.15
C MET A 419 11.35 -13.73 -1.01
N HIS A 420 12.63 -13.75 -1.39
CA HIS A 420 13.49 -14.93 -1.29
C HIS A 420 13.84 -15.24 0.19
N ASP A 421 13.94 -16.52 0.59
CA ASP A 421 14.24 -16.98 1.98
C ASP A 421 15.34 -16.17 2.69
N LEU A 422 16.52 -16.04 2.09
CA LEU A 422 17.69 -15.40 2.68
C LEU A 422 17.52 -13.89 2.81
N ILE A 423 16.76 -13.26 1.90
CA ILE A 423 16.44 -11.84 2.00
C ILE A 423 15.42 -11.62 3.11
N ARG A 424 14.47 -12.55 3.26
CA ARG A 424 13.53 -12.55 4.37
C ARG A 424 14.24 -12.78 5.71
N ASP A 425 15.14 -13.76 5.80
CA ASP A 425 15.94 -14.03 7.00
C ASP A 425 16.84 -12.84 7.34
N LEU A 426 17.39 -12.13 6.35
CA LEU A 426 18.08 -10.86 6.54
C LEU A 426 17.15 -9.80 7.16
N ALA A 427 15.98 -9.57 6.57
CA ALA A 427 15.02 -8.59 7.05
C ALA A 427 14.54 -8.89 8.48
N LEU A 428 14.24 -10.15 8.77
CA LEU A 428 13.87 -10.62 10.11
C LEU A 428 15.05 -10.53 11.09
N GLY A 429 16.27 -10.80 10.63
CA GLY A 429 17.51 -10.57 11.38
C GLY A 429 17.64 -9.12 11.81
N ILE A 430 17.37 -8.18 10.90
CA ILE A 430 17.37 -6.73 11.19
C ILE A 430 16.28 -6.38 12.22
N LEU A 431 15.05 -6.86 12.02
CA LEU A 431 13.93 -6.66 12.96
C LEU A 431 14.20 -7.24 14.36
N SER A 432 14.96 -8.34 14.44
CA SER A 432 15.29 -9.00 15.71
C SER A 432 16.32 -8.24 16.56
N VAL A 433 17.19 -7.45 15.91
CA VAL A 433 18.29 -6.69 16.54
C VAL A 433 17.87 -5.27 16.91
N SER A 434 16.86 -4.70 16.23
CA SER A 434 16.22 -3.49 16.70
C SER A 434 15.47 -3.81 18.00
N GLU A 435 16.01 -3.36 19.14
CA GLU A 435 15.30 -3.41 20.44
C GLU A 435 13.97 -2.64 20.40
N ASP A 436 13.82 -1.82 19.36
CA ASP A 436 12.71 -0.97 19.03
C ASP A 436 12.04 -1.47 17.74
N SER A 437 10.92 -2.17 17.86
CA SER A 437 9.98 -2.47 16.75
C SER A 437 9.35 -1.20 16.11
N GLN A 438 9.92 -0.03 16.40
CA GLN A 438 9.55 1.30 15.93
C GLN A 438 9.66 1.46 14.41
N ILE A 439 10.46 0.63 13.72
CA ILE A 439 10.64 0.72 12.27
C ILE A 439 9.32 0.43 11.53
N LEU A 440 8.49 -0.48 12.06
CA LEU A 440 7.17 -0.81 11.51
C LEU A 440 6.07 0.15 11.98
N LEU A 441 6.35 1.03 12.94
CA LEU A 441 5.38 1.89 13.60
C LEU A 441 5.70 3.36 13.36
N ARG A 442 5.99 3.72 12.10
CA ARG A 442 6.47 5.06 11.73
C ARG A 442 5.53 6.19 12.16
N ALA A 443 4.21 5.95 12.14
CA ALA A 443 3.22 6.89 12.64
C ALA A 443 3.46 7.28 14.11
N TYR A 444 4.07 6.38 14.89
CA TYR A 444 4.35 6.53 16.31
C TYR A 444 5.86 6.69 16.62
N SER A 445 6.76 6.43 15.66
CA SER A 445 8.21 6.47 15.86
C SER A 445 8.85 7.85 15.75
N ARG A 446 8.17 8.84 15.14
CA ARG A 446 8.64 10.26 15.08
C ARG A 446 8.81 10.93 16.44
N LEU A 447 8.50 10.23 17.53
CA LEU A 447 8.21 10.79 18.85
C LEU A 447 9.18 10.32 19.93
N ILE A 448 10.04 9.37 19.57
CA ILE A 448 11.14 8.90 20.40
C ILE A 448 12.34 9.71 19.96
N ASP A 449 12.70 10.69 20.80
CA ASP A 449 13.75 11.66 20.55
C ASP A 449 14.99 10.99 19.97
N THR A 450 15.42 11.49 18.82
CA THR A 450 16.71 11.22 18.16
C THR A 450 17.94 11.67 18.99
N SER A 451 17.81 11.79 20.32
CA SER A 451 18.91 12.05 21.24
C SER A 451 19.75 10.81 21.56
N SER A 452 19.32 9.59 21.19
CA SER A 452 20.27 8.50 20.99
C SER A 452 20.77 8.57 19.55
N SER A 453 21.77 9.40 19.37
CA SER A 453 22.60 9.48 18.18
C SER A 453 22.72 8.15 17.44
N ALA A 454 22.51 8.23 16.13
CA ALA A 454 23.06 7.31 15.13
C ALA A 454 24.60 7.32 15.24
N SER A 455 25.11 6.73 16.31
CA SER A 455 26.52 6.55 16.61
C SER A 455 26.70 5.18 17.23
N SER A 456 26.47 4.15 16.42
CA SER A 456 27.37 3.00 16.34
C SER A 456 26.92 2.11 15.18
N SER A 457 27.38 2.46 13.99
CA SER A 457 27.70 1.48 12.95
C SER A 457 28.84 0.58 13.48
N SER A 458 28.57 -0.22 14.50
CA SER A 458 29.44 -1.32 14.89
C SER A 458 28.74 -2.60 14.50
N SER A 459 29.46 -3.38 13.70
CA SER A 459 29.25 -4.77 13.31
C SER A 459 28.60 -5.63 14.40
N ARG A 460 27.29 -5.50 14.63
CA ARG A 460 26.50 -6.51 15.32
C ARG A 460 26.25 -7.61 14.31
N THR A 461 26.83 -8.78 14.54
CA THR A 461 26.58 -9.97 13.74
C THR A 461 25.07 -10.24 13.74
N LEU A 462 24.45 -10.13 12.57
CA LEU A 462 23.08 -10.57 12.39
C LEU A 462 23.04 -12.08 12.63
N LYS A 463 22.24 -12.52 13.59
CA LYS A 463 21.94 -13.95 13.75
C LYS A 463 20.70 -14.25 12.93
N VAL A 464 20.68 -15.38 12.24
CA VAL A 464 19.44 -15.92 11.68
C VAL A 464 18.45 -16.03 12.84
N PRO A 465 17.28 -15.40 12.76
CA PRO A 465 16.29 -15.56 13.79
C PRO A 465 15.93 -17.04 13.93
N GLU A 466 16.08 -17.60 15.13
CA GLU A 466 15.58 -18.95 15.40
C GLU A 466 14.08 -18.97 15.06
N GLY A 467 13.64 -19.91 14.21
CA GLY A 467 12.29 -19.90 13.65
C GLY A 467 11.20 -19.86 14.72
N HIS A 468 11.46 -20.48 15.87
CA HIS A 468 10.54 -20.50 17.00
C HIS A 468 10.31 -19.13 17.65
N ARG A 469 11.20 -18.14 17.46
CA ARG A 469 11.03 -16.78 17.99
C ARG A 469 10.05 -15.94 17.18
N PHE A 470 9.76 -16.34 15.94
CA PHE A 470 8.96 -15.59 14.97
C PHE A 470 7.82 -16.45 14.42
N LEU A 471 6.59 -16.14 14.84
CA LEU A 471 5.38 -16.71 14.26
C LEU A 471 4.85 -15.78 13.18
N LEU A 472 5.24 -16.04 11.93
CA LEU A 472 4.99 -15.17 10.76
C LEU A 472 4.01 -15.85 9.80
N ARG A 473 2.71 -15.58 9.97
CA ARG A 473 1.66 -16.10 9.11
C ARG A 473 0.74 -14.98 8.60
N ALA A 474 1.32 -13.82 8.28
CA ALA A 474 0.57 -12.72 7.70
C ALA A 474 -0.01 -13.11 6.32
N GLY A 475 -1.28 -12.84 6.03
CA GLY A 475 -1.84 -13.11 4.72
C GLY A 475 -2.00 -14.61 4.40
N ALA A 476 -1.89 -15.49 5.40
CA ALA A 476 -1.87 -16.94 5.19
C ALA A 476 -3.28 -17.54 5.00
N GLY A 477 -4.34 -16.76 5.21
CA GLY A 477 -5.73 -17.21 5.11
C GLY A 477 -6.14 -18.13 6.26
N LEU A 478 -5.55 -17.93 7.46
CA LEU A 478 -5.88 -18.75 8.62
C LEU A 478 -7.30 -18.46 9.12
N THR A 479 -8.11 -19.50 9.24
CA THR A 479 -9.43 -19.45 9.89
C THR A 479 -9.35 -19.84 11.38
N GLU A 480 -8.38 -20.69 11.71
CA GLU A 480 -8.08 -21.15 13.08
C GLU A 480 -6.69 -20.67 13.54
N PRO A 481 -6.51 -20.43 14.86
CA PRO A 481 -5.23 -19.97 15.39
C PRO A 481 -4.15 -21.07 15.33
N PRO A 482 -2.86 -20.70 15.27
CA PRO A 482 -1.74 -21.65 15.35
C PRO A 482 -1.74 -22.47 16.64
N SER A 483 -1.08 -23.63 16.62
CA SER A 483 -1.06 -24.58 17.73
C SER A 483 -0.38 -23.96 18.97
N LEU A 484 -0.84 -24.30 20.18
CA LEU A 484 -0.34 -23.70 21.43
C LEU A 484 1.19 -23.80 21.61
N LYS A 485 1.81 -24.87 21.10
CA LYS A 485 3.26 -25.07 21.13
C LYS A 485 4.02 -24.00 20.35
N GLU A 486 3.43 -23.47 19.27
CA GLU A 486 4.03 -22.39 18.48
C GLU A 486 4.00 -21.04 19.22
N TRP A 487 3.06 -20.84 20.14
CA TRP A 487 3.00 -19.63 20.96
C TRP A 487 4.07 -19.61 22.06
N GLU A 488 4.38 -20.76 22.65
CA GLU A 488 5.29 -20.91 23.80
C GLU A 488 6.69 -20.31 23.59
N GLN A 489 7.17 -20.34 22.36
CA GLN A 489 8.55 -19.97 22.03
C GLN A 489 8.63 -18.62 21.30
N ALA A 490 7.48 -18.03 20.96
CA ALA A 490 7.40 -16.85 20.12
C ALA A 490 7.70 -15.57 20.91
N LYS A 491 8.64 -14.78 20.40
CA LYS A 491 8.91 -13.40 20.83
C LYS A 491 8.15 -12.37 19.99
N PHE A 492 7.92 -12.69 18.71
CA PHE A 492 7.20 -11.86 17.78
C PHE A 492 6.12 -12.69 17.08
N ILE A 493 4.88 -12.22 17.12
CA ILE A 493 3.74 -12.88 16.47
C ILE A 493 3.08 -11.88 15.52
N PHE A 494 3.03 -12.26 14.25
CA PHE A 494 2.39 -11.50 13.18
C PHE A 494 1.39 -12.41 12.46
N LEU A 495 0.12 -12.27 12.82
CA LEU A 495 -1.01 -13.00 12.24
C LEU A 495 -2.01 -12.03 11.58
N MET A 496 -1.52 -10.88 11.09
CA MET A 496 -2.36 -9.93 10.34
C MET A 496 -2.86 -10.54 9.02
N ASP A 497 -3.89 -9.94 8.43
CA ASP A 497 -4.39 -10.36 7.11
C ASP A 497 -4.84 -11.82 7.06
N ASN A 498 -5.57 -12.25 8.10
CA ASN A 498 -6.14 -13.60 8.17
C ASN A 498 -7.65 -13.54 8.39
N GLU A 499 -8.28 -14.71 8.43
CA GLU A 499 -9.71 -14.90 8.62
C GLU A 499 -10.04 -15.45 10.02
N LEU A 500 -9.18 -15.16 11.01
CA LEU A 500 -9.32 -15.73 12.34
C LEU A 500 -10.65 -15.30 12.98
N CYS A 501 -11.45 -16.28 13.37
CA CYS A 501 -12.67 -16.06 14.14
C CYS A 501 -12.46 -16.14 15.64
N THR A 502 -11.45 -16.90 16.07
CA THR A 502 -11.16 -17.23 17.48
C THR A 502 -9.66 -17.19 17.75
N LEU A 503 -9.32 -17.13 19.04
CA LEU A 503 -7.96 -17.17 19.56
C LEU A 503 -7.88 -18.26 20.64
N PRO A 504 -6.68 -18.81 20.93
CA PRO A 504 -6.51 -19.79 22.00
C PRO A 504 -6.92 -19.20 23.36
N GLU A 505 -7.46 -20.01 24.26
CA GLU A 505 -8.01 -19.50 25.52
C GLU A 505 -6.93 -18.95 26.47
N ARG A 506 -5.80 -19.65 26.56
CA ARG A 506 -4.67 -19.34 27.46
C ARG A 506 -3.33 -19.78 26.84
N PRO A 507 -2.85 -19.13 25.76
CA PRO A 507 -1.53 -19.46 25.23
C PRO A 507 -0.44 -19.10 26.25
N SER A 508 0.52 -19.99 26.43
CA SER A 508 1.75 -19.70 27.17
C SER A 508 2.70 -18.98 26.21
N CYS A 509 3.19 -17.78 26.56
CA CYS A 509 4.10 -16.99 25.71
C CYS A 509 4.74 -15.81 26.50
N SER A 510 5.54 -16.13 27.51
CA SER A 510 6.13 -15.13 28.43
C SER A 510 7.17 -14.21 27.83
N GLU A 511 7.81 -14.62 26.72
CA GLU A 511 8.80 -13.79 26.01
C GLU A 511 8.19 -12.91 24.92
N LEU A 512 6.87 -13.01 24.67
CA LEU A 512 6.20 -12.30 23.60
C LEU A 512 6.32 -10.78 23.81
N SER A 513 6.87 -10.08 22.82
CA SER A 513 7.11 -8.64 22.84
C SER A 513 6.18 -7.88 21.89
N VAL A 514 5.82 -8.48 20.75
CA VAL A 514 4.96 -7.87 19.73
C VAL A 514 3.89 -8.87 19.31
N LEU A 515 2.64 -8.45 19.34
CA LEU A 515 1.49 -9.19 18.85
C LEU A 515 0.71 -8.33 17.85
N SER A 516 0.69 -8.77 16.59
CA SER A 516 -0.02 -8.12 15.50
C SER A 516 -1.13 -9.02 14.97
N LEU A 517 -2.38 -8.57 15.11
CA LEU A 517 -3.60 -9.28 14.73
C LEU A 517 -4.49 -8.44 13.81
N GLN A 518 -3.99 -7.34 13.25
CA GLN A 518 -4.82 -6.42 12.48
C GLN A 518 -5.41 -7.07 11.23
N ARG A 519 -6.54 -6.53 10.75
CA ARG A 519 -7.28 -7.01 9.57
C ARG A 519 -7.78 -8.45 9.67
N ASN A 520 -7.99 -8.95 10.89
CA ASN A 520 -8.80 -10.15 11.14
C ASN A 520 -10.28 -9.73 11.31
N TYR A 521 -10.95 -9.40 10.21
CA TYR A 521 -12.31 -8.83 10.20
C TYR A 521 -13.39 -9.75 10.79
N GLN A 522 -13.10 -11.03 10.98
CA GLN A 522 -14.00 -12.01 11.58
C GLN A 522 -13.82 -12.17 13.09
N LEU A 523 -12.72 -11.67 13.67
CA LEU A 523 -12.40 -11.79 15.09
C LEU A 523 -13.29 -10.86 15.91
N LYS A 524 -14.25 -11.44 16.65
CA LYS A 524 -15.26 -10.70 17.43
C LYS A 524 -15.03 -10.71 18.93
N VAL A 525 -14.34 -11.72 19.45
CA VAL A 525 -14.13 -11.92 20.89
C VAL A 525 -12.71 -12.42 21.11
N ILE A 526 -12.02 -11.79 22.05
CA ILE A 526 -10.74 -12.29 22.58
C ILE A 526 -11.03 -13.03 23.90
N PRO A 527 -10.55 -14.25 24.11
CA PRO A 527 -10.76 -14.97 25.36
C PRO A 527 -10.29 -14.18 26.59
N MET A 528 -11.06 -14.25 27.69
CA MET A 528 -10.80 -13.43 28.89
C MET A 528 -9.45 -13.70 29.55
N SER A 529 -8.83 -14.86 29.31
CA SER A 529 -7.53 -15.22 29.86
C SER A 529 -6.39 -15.21 28.83
N PHE A 530 -6.64 -14.71 27.62
CA PHE A 530 -5.70 -14.79 26.51
C PHE A 530 -4.34 -14.12 26.83
N PHE A 531 -4.36 -12.98 27.52
CA PHE A 531 -3.14 -12.21 27.83
C PHE A 531 -2.45 -12.63 29.14
N GLN A 532 -2.99 -13.62 29.87
CA GLN A 532 -2.57 -13.95 31.23
C GLN A 532 -1.05 -14.26 31.37
N PHE A 533 -0.43 -14.82 30.33
CA PHE A 533 0.99 -15.19 30.34
C PHE A 533 1.88 -14.31 29.45
N MET A 534 1.36 -13.21 28.89
CA MET A 534 2.09 -12.33 27.96
C MET A 534 2.84 -11.20 28.68
N THR A 535 3.52 -11.50 29.78
CA THR A 535 4.07 -10.47 30.70
C THR A 535 5.10 -9.53 30.08
N SER A 536 5.73 -9.90 28.97
CA SER A 536 6.75 -9.09 28.28
C SER A 536 6.19 -8.27 27.10
N LEU A 537 4.87 -8.31 26.86
CA LEU A 537 4.26 -7.69 25.69
C LEU A 537 4.40 -6.17 25.75
N LYS A 538 4.98 -5.58 24.70
CA LYS A 538 5.19 -4.13 24.55
C LYS A 538 4.28 -3.51 23.51
N VAL A 539 3.99 -4.24 22.42
CA VAL A 539 3.19 -3.75 21.30
C VAL A 539 2.03 -4.71 21.04
N LEU A 540 0.81 -4.18 21.05
CA LEU A 540 -0.39 -4.88 20.65
C LEU A 540 -1.14 -4.09 19.57
N ASN A 541 -1.32 -4.71 18.40
CA ASN A 541 -2.11 -4.17 17.32
C ASN A 541 -3.31 -5.08 17.01
N LEU A 542 -4.52 -4.56 17.24
CA LEU A 542 -5.80 -5.23 16.97
C LEU A 542 -6.61 -4.49 15.90
N SER A 543 -5.98 -3.60 15.13
CA SER A 543 -6.68 -2.70 14.21
C SER A 543 -7.54 -3.44 13.17
N LYS A 544 -8.65 -2.85 12.72
CA LYS A 544 -9.53 -3.46 11.71
C LYS A 544 -10.00 -4.88 12.09
N THR A 545 -10.17 -5.15 13.38
CA THR A 545 -10.88 -6.32 13.89
C THR A 545 -12.30 -5.93 14.30
N ARG A 546 -13.16 -6.90 14.62
CA ARG A 546 -14.54 -6.66 15.05
C ARG A 546 -14.77 -6.97 16.53
N ILE A 547 -13.71 -6.85 17.32
CA ILE A 547 -13.78 -7.10 18.76
C ILE A 547 -14.78 -6.16 19.42
N ASN A 548 -15.61 -6.70 20.31
CA ASN A 548 -16.64 -5.93 21.00
C ASN A 548 -16.25 -5.54 22.44
N CYS A 549 -15.26 -6.22 23.02
CA CYS A 549 -14.72 -5.92 24.34
C CYS A 549 -13.23 -6.27 24.43
N LEU A 550 -12.56 -5.65 25.41
CA LEU A 550 -11.18 -5.97 25.77
C LEU A 550 -11.18 -6.83 27.05
N PRO A 551 -10.40 -7.92 27.10
CA PRO A 551 -10.32 -8.78 28.27
C PRO A 551 -9.59 -8.09 29.43
N ASN A 552 -9.98 -8.37 30.67
CA ASN A 552 -9.39 -7.74 31.85
C ASN A 552 -7.89 -8.04 32.01
N THR A 553 -7.44 -9.25 31.61
CA THR A 553 -6.02 -9.62 31.65
C THR A 553 -5.13 -8.75 30.75
N LEU A 554 -5.70 -8.03 29.77
CA LEU A 554 -4.94 -7.06 28.97
C LEU A 554 -4.36 -5.94 29.84
N PHE A 555 -5.11 -5.51 30.85
CA PHE A 555 -4.75 -4.38 31.71
C PHE A 555 -3.78 -4.77 32.85
N GLU A 556 -3.45 -6.06 32.96
CA GLU A 556 -2.41 -6.58 33.83
C GLU A 556 -1.01 -6.48 33.20
N LEU A 557 -0.92 -6.14 31.90
CA LEU A 557 0.32 -6.07 31.13
C LEU A 557 1.11 -4.80 31.42
N LYS A 558 1.93 -4.82 32.48
CA LYS A 558 2.72 -3.66 32.92
C LYS A 558 3.81 -3.20 31.94
N ASN A 559 4.22 -4.02 30.99
CA ASN A 559 5.23 -3.66 29.98
C ASN A 559 4.63 -3.12 28.67
N LEU A 560 3.30 -3.04 28.57
CA LEU A 560 2.64 -2.59 27.34
C LEU A 560 2.90 -1.09 27.12
N GLN A 561 3.51 -0.77 25.99
CA GLN A 561 3.86 0.60 25.58
C GLN A 561 2.94 1.12 24.48
N ILE A 562 2.50 0.24 23.57
CA ILE A 562 1.71 0.62 22.40
C ILE A 562 0.47 -0.28 22.30
N LEU A 563 -0.70 0.36 22.33
CA LEU A 563 -2.01 -0.28 22.11
C LEU A 563 -2.73 0.40 20.95
N ILE A 564 -2.87 -0.33 19.83
CA ILE A 564 -3.52 0.16 18.61
C ILE A 564 -4.82 -0.61 18.39
N LEU A 565 -5.93 0.13 18.42
CA LEU A 565 -7.30 -0.37 18.28
C LEU A 565 -8.02 0.32 17.11
N GLN A 566 -7.26 0.82 16.13
CA GLN A 566 -7.80 1.59 15.01
C GLN A 566 -8.86 0.78 14.25
N ASP A 567 -9.98 1.41 13.90
CA ASP A 567 -11.08 0.81 13.12
C ASP A 567 -11.63 -0.48 13.75
N CYS A 568 -11.58 -0.60 15.09
CA CYS A 568 -12.32 -1.63 15.83
C CYS A 568 -13.79 -1.20 16.01
N GLU A 569 -14.55 -1.26 14.92
CA GLU A 569 -15.90 -0.69 14.77
C GLU A 569 -16.96 -1.24 15.75
N ARG A 570 -16.67 -2.25 16.57
CA ARG A 570 -17.62 -2.80 17.56
C ARG A 570 -17.22 -2.52 19.00
N LEU A 571 -16.08 -1.88 19.21
CA LEU A 571 -15.58 -1.60 20.54
C LEU A 571 -16.21 -0.31 21.08
N SER A 572 -17.28 -0.45 21.87
CA SER A 572 -18.08 0.68 22.35
C SER A 572 -17.64 1.27 23.70
N THR A 573 -16.83 0.51 24.46
CA THR A 573 -16.42 0.85 25.83
C THR A 573 -14.96 0.53 26.07
N LEU A 574 -14.23 1.48 26.63
CA LEU A 574 -12.90 1.27 27.20
C LEU A 574 -13.03 1.03 28.72
N PRO A 575 -12.61 -0.13 29.25
CA PRO A 575 -12.68 -0.41 30.70
C PRO A 575 -11.85 0.57 31.55
N SER A 576 -12.29 0.82 32.79
CA SER A 576 -11.56 1.65 33.77
C SER A 576 -10.17 1.10 34.08
N ASP A 577 -9.99 -0.21 33.96
CA ASP A 577 -8.69 -0.86 34.19
C ASP A 577 -7.59 -0.36 33.25
N VAL A 578 -7.93 0.34 32.15
CA VAL A 578 -6.94 0.99 31.26
C VAL A 578 -5.95 1.86 32.02
N GLY A 579 -6.39 2.54 33.09
CA GLY A 579 -5.50 3.36 33.93
C GLY A 579 -4.39 2.58 34.65
N SER A 580 -4.45 1.25 34.65
CA SER A 580 -3.42 0.38 35.24
C SER A 580 -2.20 0.18 34.34
N LEU A 581 -2.26 0.59 33.07
CA LEU A 581 -1.18 0.46 32.09
C LEU A 581 -0.16 1.61 32.24
N GLU A 582 0.62 1.57 33.32
CA GLU A 582 1.51 2.67 33.74
C GLU A 582 2.57 3.06 32.72
N ASN A 583 3.05 2.12 31.89
CA ASN A 583 4.07 2.33 30.86
C ASN A 583 3.49 2.58 29.46
N LEU A 584 2.17 2.75 29.32
CA LEU A 584 1.55 2.97 28.01
C LEU A 584 1.93 4.34 27.47
N GLU A 585 2.58 4.36 26.31
CA GLU A 585 3.03 5.57 25.61
C GLU A 585 2.06 5.95 24.49
N VAL A 586 1.44 4.96 23.83
CA VAL A 586 0.55 5.15 22.68
C VAL A 586 -0.77 4.42 22.91
N LEU A 587 -1.87 5.17 22.82
CA LEU A 587 -3.24 4.66 22.80
C LEU A 587 -3.97 5.23 21.57
N ASP A 588 -4.19 4.38 20.57
CA ASP A 588 -4.94 4.74 19.36
C ASP A 588 -6.29 4.04 19.32
N LEU A 589 -7.35 4.84 19.40
CA LEU A 589 -8.75 4.44 19.42
C LEU A 589 -9.53 5.02 18.22
N ARG A 590 -8.84 5.43 17.14
CA ARG A 590 -9.51 5.94 15.94
C ARG A 590 -10.45 4.90 15.34
N GLY A 591 -11.57 5.35 14.78
CA GLY A 591 -12.52 4.44 14.12
C GLY A 591 -13.20 3.42 15.05
N THR A 592 -13.03 3.55 16.37
CA THR A 592 -13.79 2.75 17.35
C THR A 592 -15.15 3.37 17.62
N GLU A 593 -16.03 2.62 18.29
CA GLU A 593 -17.34 3.11 18.72
C GLU A 593 -17.35 3.65 20.17
N ILE A 594 -16.20 4.06 20.69
CA ILE A 594 -16.06 4.45 22.09
C ILE A 594 -16.98 5.64 22.41
N SER A 595 -17.80 5.48 23.45
CA SER A 595 -18.81 6.47 23.83
C SER A 595 -18.39 7.42 24.96
N LYS A 596 -17.36 7.05 25.75
CA LYS A 596 -16.77 7.84 26.84
C LYS A 596 -15.35 7.33 27.17
N LEU A 597 -14.43 8.21 27.56
CA LEU A 597 -13.17 7.85 28.20
C LEU A 597 -13.37 7.65 29.73
N PRO A 598 -12.89 6.54 30.31
CA PRO A 598 -12.94 6.34 31.76
C PRO A 598 -12.05 7.36 32.49
N ASP A 599 -12.40 7.69 33.74
CA ASP A 599 -11.69 8.72 34.51
C ASP A 599 -10.25 8.28 34.83
N GLU A 600 -10.04 6.97 34.94
CA GLU A 600 -8.78 6.28 35.15
C GLU A 600 -7.81 6.43 33.97
N THR A 601 -8.27 6.83 32.77
CA THR A 601 -7.37 7.18 31.65
C THR A 601 -6.38 8.26 32.06
N GLY A 602 -6.75 9.17 32.96
CA GLY A 602 -5.83 10.17 33.50
C GLY A 602 -4.76 9.60 34.44
N GLY A 603 -4.71 8.29 34.67
CA GLY A 603 -3.63 7.58 35.37
C GLY A 603 -2.48 7.13 34.46
N LEU A 604 -2.63 7.28 33.14
CA LEU A 604 -1.61 6.92 32.15
C LEU A 604 -0.49 7.96 32.09
N ALA A 605 0.39 7.96 33.10
CA ALA A 605 1.41 9.00 33.28
C ALA A 605 2.45 9.08 32.14
N CYS A 606 2.76 7.95 31.48
CA CYS A 606 3.70 7.86 30.37
C CYS A 606 3.06 8.13 29.00
N LEU A 607 1.76 8.42 28.92
CA LEU A 607 1.06 8.56 27.65
C LEU A 607 1.54 9.79 26.89
N THR A 608 2.15 9.56 25.72
CA THR A 608 2.63 10.60 24.82
C THR A 608 1.69 10.80 23.63
N HIS A 609 0.92 9.77 23.27
CA HIS A 609 0.02 9.74 22.10
C HIS A 609 -1.36 9.24 22.51
N LEU A 610 -2.35 10.11 22.37
CA LEU A 610 -3.76 9.76 22.54
C LEU A 610 -4.55 10.16 21.30
N GLU A 611 -5.06 9.18 20.57
CA GLU A 611 -6.04 9.41 19.52
C GLU A 611 -7.36 8.74 19.88
N VAL A 612 -8.45 9.51 19.91
CA VAL A 612 -9.79 9.02 20.24
C VAL A 612 -10.84 9.59 19.29
N CYS A 613 -11.67 8.69 18.76
CA CYS A 613 -12.89 9.05 18.04
C CYS A 613 -14.09 8.68 18.90
N PHE A 614 -14.89 9.65 19.31
CA PHE A 614 -16.12 9.39 20.04
C PHE A 614 -17.28 9.11 19.12
N TYR A 615 -17.91 7.96 19.31
CA TYR A 615 -19.16 7.61 18.65
C TYR A 615 -20.32 8.43 19.19
N GLY A 616 -21.22 8.81 18.29
CA GLY A 616 -22.50 9.46 18.59
C GLY A 616 -23.60 8.82 17.75
N SER A 617 -24.85 8.94 18.20
CA SER A 617 -26.01 8.44 17.47
C SER A 617 -27.02 9.55 17.17
N ILE A 618 -27.59 9.50 15.96
CA ILE A 618 -28.75 10.34 15.57
C ILE A 618 -30.05 9.71 16.11
N SER A 619 -30.06 8.40 16.37
CA SER A 619 -31.22 7.70 16.93
C SER A 619 -31.45 8.16 18.36
N CYS A 620 -32.60 8.81 18.61
CA CYS A 620 -32.96 9.22 19.96
C CYS A 620 -32.96 8.04 20.95
N VAL A 621 -33.31 6.84 20.49
CA VAL A 621 -33.38 5.63 21.33
C VAL A 621 -31.98 5.18 21.77
N GLU A 622 -31.00 5.24 20.88
CA GLU A 622 -29.61 4.89 21.20
C GLU A 622 -28.97 5.99 22.04
N TYR A 623 -29.22 7.25 21.69
CA TYR A 623 -28.67 8.41 22.40
C TYR A 623 -29.02 8.42 23.89
N VAL A 624 -30.24 8.03 24.27
CA VAL A 624 -30.64 7.94 25.70
C VAL A 624 -29.83 6.89 26.47
N LYS A 625 -29.31 5.86 25.81
CA LYS A 625 -28.49 4.82 26.45
C LYS A 625 -27.02 5.23 26.59
N MET A 626 -26.60 6.32 25.95
CA MET A 626 -25.21 6.76 25.94
C MET A 626 -24.84 7.48 27.24
N PRO A 627 -23.56 7.43 27.67
CA PRO A 627 -23.09 8.18 28.83
C PRO A 627 -23.28 9.68 28.60
N PRO A 628 -23.60 10.47 29.65
CA PRO A 628 -23.95 11.89 29.51
C PRO A 628 -22.78 12.81 29.18
N GLN A 629 -21.54 12.31 29.33
CA GLN A 629 -20.27 12.99 29.07
C GLN A 629 -19.36 12.05 28.26
N LEU A 630 -18.56 12.63 27.37
CA LEU A 630 -17.49 11.98 26.60
C LEU A 630 -16.19 11.94 27.41
N ILE A 631 -15.84 13.06 28.06
CA ILE A 631 -14.60 13.23 28.82
C ILE A 631 -14.93 13.96 30.13
N SER A 632 -14.70 13.29 31.26
CA SER A 632 -14.81 13.93 32.57
C SER A 632 -13.68 14.94 32.77
N SER A 633 -13.95 16.05 33.48
CA SER A 633 -12.91 17.04 33.76
C SER A 633 -11.79 16.47 34.64
N GLY A 634 -10.57 16.86 34.32
CA GLY A 634 -9.33 16.52 35.00
C GLY A 634 -8.54 15.40 34.33
N ILE A 635 -9.14 14.64 33.40
CA ILE A 635 -8.48 13.53 32.71
C ILE A 635 -7.26 14.05 31.93
N ILE A 636 -7.46 15.03 31.06
CA ILE A 636 -6.41 15.51 30.15
C ILE A 636 -5.32 16.24 30.94
N SER A 637 -5.70 16.99 31.99
CA SER A 637 -4.74 17.72 32.82
C SER A 637 -3.70 16.85 33.54
N ARG A 638 -3.98 15.55 33.75
CA ARG A 638 -3.05 14.59 34.38
C ARG A 638 -2.08 13.92 33.39
N LEU A 639 -2.32 14.07 32.08
CA LEU A 639 -1.49 13.49 31.02
C LEU A 639 -0.35 14.45 30.65
N HIS A 640 0.61 14.62 31.57
CA HIS A 640 1.64 15.65 31.45
C HIS A 640 2.65 15.43 30.30
N ALA A 641 2.90 14.17 29.92
CA ALA A 641 3.83 13.78 28.85
C ALA A 641 3.22 13.82 27.44
N LEU A 642 1.97 14.30 27.31
CA LEU A 642 1.22 14.19 26.06
C LEU A 642 1.80 15.12 24.98
N LYS A 643 2.33 14.51 23.92
CA LYS A 643 2.87 15.20 22.73
C LYS A 643 1.82 15.30 21.61
N THR A 644 0.99 14.27 21.46
CA THR A 644 -0.08 14.23 20.46
C THR A 644 -1.43 13.97 21.12
N LEU A 645 -2.39 14.86 20.86
CA LEU A 645 -3.78 14.69 21.27
C LEU A 645 -4.71 14.84 20.07
N SER A 646 -5.46 13.79 19.76
CA SER A 646 -6.51 13.82 18.75
C SER A 646 -7.84 13.45 19.40
N ILE A 647 -8.75 14.42 19.48
CA ILE A 647 -10.13 14.20 19.93
C ILE A 647 -11.05 14.52 18.75
N VAL A 648 -11.51 13.47 18.10
CA VAL A 648 -12.52 13.53 17.06
C VAL A 648 -13.85 13.18 17.69
N VAL A 649 -14.87 14.01 17.48
CA VAL A 649 -16.21 13.77 17.99
C VAL A 649 -17.17 13.63 16.83
N TYR A 650 -18.10 12.70 16.96
CA TYR A 650 -19.21 12.56 16.04
C TYR A 650 -19.96 13.91 15.82
N PRO A 651 -20.14 14.35 14.57
CA PRO A 651 -20.82 15.60 14.26
C PRO A 651 -22.22 15.71 14.88
N GLY A 652 -22.51 16.85 15.51
CA GLY A 652 -23.80 17.12 16.15
C GLY A 652 -24.00 16.51 17.55
N ASP A 653 -23.00 15.84 18.13
CA ASP A 653 -23.14 15.26 19.47
C ASP A 653 -23.17 16.34 20.57
N LYS A 654 -24.34 16.52 21.19
CA LYS A 654 -24.58 17.50 22.26
C LYS A 654 -23.76 17.25 23.54
N ARG A 655 -23.19 16.06 23.73
CA ARG A 655 -22.33 15.76 24.89
C ARG A 655 -21.04 16.57 24.84
N TRP A 656 -20.49 16.76 23.64
CA TRP A 656 -19.26 17.54 23.47
C TRP A 656 -19.43 19.00 23.85
N TYR A 657 -20.58 19.60 23.55
CA TYR A 657 -20.88 20.98 23.95
C TYR A 657 -20.84 21.19 25.47
N LYS A 658 -21.05 20.13 26.26
CA LYS A 658 -20.94 20.17 27.72
C LYS A 658 -19.49 20.06 28.20
N ASP A 659 -18.70 19.21 27.54
CA ASP A 659 -17.35 18.84 28.00
C ASP A 659 -16.26 19.76 27.45
N VAL A 660 -16.44 20.29 26.24
CA VAL A 660 -15.40 21.00 25.47
C VAL A 660 -14.78 22.15 26.26
N LYS A 661 -15.57 22.89 27.04
CA LYS A 661 -15.05 24.04 27.81
C LYS A 661 -14.03 23.61 28.86
N SER A 662 -14.31 22.56 29.62
CA SER A 662 -13.33 22.03 30.60
C SER A 662 -12.13 21.42 29.89
N VAL A 663 -12.37 20.65 28.82
CA VAL A 663 -11.27 20.01 28.07
C VAL A 663 -10.33 21.06 27.45
N VAL A 664 -10.84 22.14 26.87
CA VAL A 664 -10.01 23.25 26.33
C VAL A 664 -9.11 23.84 27.42
N LEU A 665 -9.64 24.08 28.63
CA LEU A 665 -8.83 24.60 29.74
C LEU A 665 -7.72 23.64 30.16
N GLU A 666 -7.97 22.34 30.10
CA GLU A 666 -6.98 21.31 30.42
C GLU A 666 -5.92 21.19 29.33
N VAL A 667 -6.32 21.15 28.06
CA VAL A 667 -5.42 21.13 26.89
C VAL A 667 -4.49 22.35 26.89
N CYS A 668 -5.00 23.52 27.29
CA CYS A 668 -4.20 24.74 27.36
C CYS A 668 -3.00 24.66 28.32
N ASN A 669 -3.05 23.76 29.30
CA ASN A 669 -1.99 23.57 30.31
C ASN A 669 -0.95 22.51 29.91
N LEU A 670 -1.13 21.80 28.79
CA LEU A 670 -0.16 20.84 28.29
C LEU A 670 1.05 21.57 27.69
N THR A 671 2.24 21.26 28.20
CA THR A 671 3.49 21.97 27.82
C THR A 671 4.27 21.28 26.71
N GLU A 672 4.11 19.97 26.53
CA GLU A 672 4.84 19.17 25.54
C GLU A 672 4.06 18.92 24.25
N LEU A 673 2.84 19.48 24.15
CA LEU A 673 1.93 19.25 23.03
C LEU A 673 2.50 19.82 21.73
N SER A 674 2.75 18.96 20.75
CA SER A 674 3.25 19.30 19.42
C SER A 674 2.23 19.03 18.30
N SER A 675 1.28 18.13 18.54
CA SER A 675 0.21 17.77 17.60
C SER A 675 -1.17 17.80 18.27
N LEU A 676 -2.13 18.49 17.65
CA LEU A 676 -3.49 18.65 18.19
C LEU A 676 -4.57 18.49 17.11
N CYS A 677 -5.46 17.50 17.24
CA CYS A 677 -6.73 17.47 16.52
C CYS A 677 -7.89 17.74 17.48
N PHE A 678 -8.66 18.81 17.22
CA PHE A 678 -9.67 19.28 18.17
C PHE A 678 -10.80 20.04 17.49
N HIS A 679 -12.01 19.90 18.03
CA HIS A 679 -13.21 20.58 17.56
C HIS A 679 -13.70 21.66 18.53
N PHE A 680 -13.86 22.89 18.04
CA PHE A 680 -14.39 24.05 18.74
C PHE A 680 -15.79 24.40 18.19
N PRO A 681 -16.88 24.02 18.89
CA PRO A 681 -18.22 24.30 18.42
C PRO A 681 -18.59 25.79 18.41
N GLU A 682 -17.93 26.59 19.27
CA GLU A 682 -18.19 28.02 19.43
C GLU A 682 -16.89 28.83 19.27
N ILE A 683 -16.97 29.98 18.62
CA ILE A 683 -15.84 30.90 18.42
C ILE A 683 -15.22 31.36 19.74
N LYS A 684 -16.03 31.58 20.79
CA LYS A 684 -15.54 31.99 22.12
C LYS A 684 -14.58 30.97 22.74
N LEU A 685 -14.76 29.69 22.44
CA LEU A 685 -13.87 28.63 22.92
C LEU A 685 -12.53 28.64 22.16
N LEU A 686 -12.57 28.97 20.87
CA LEU A 686 -11.38 29.17 20.05
C LEU A 686 -10.57 30.37 20.55
N GLU A 687 -11.23 31.51 20.81
CA GLU A 687 -10.60 32.70 21.38
C GLU A 687 -9.95 32.40 22.74
N LEU A 688 -10.65 31.65 23.60
CA LEU A 688 -10.11 31.20 24.89
C LEU A 688 -8.85 30.34 24.70
N PHE A 689 -8.87 29.41 23.74
CA PHE A 689 -7.72 28.57 23.41
C PHE A 689 -6.53 29.41 22.94
N LEU A 690 -6.73 30.30 21.96
CA LEU A 690 -5.67 31.17 21.43
C LEU A 690 -5.06 32.05 22.53
N GLN A 691 -5.88 32.53 23.48
CA GLN A 691 -5.42 33.36 24.58
C GLN A 691 -4.64 32.59 25.65
N ARG A 692 -5.01 31.34 25.95
CA ARG A 692 -4.50 30.62 27.14
C ARG A 692 -3.58 29.45 26.83
N CYS A 693 -3.64 28.87 25.64
CA CYS A 693 -2.88 27.67 25.31
C CYS A 693 -1.37 27.97 25.29
N ILE A 694 -0.61 27.30 26.15
CA ILE A 694 0.83 27.47 26.26
C ILE A 694 1.50 27.01 24.97
N ALA A 695 1.21 25.79 24.52
CA ALA A 695 1.81 25.18 23.33
C ALA A 695 1.57 25.98 22.03
N TRP A 696 0.41 26.64 21.91
CA TRP A 696 0.13 27.56 20.81
C TRP A 696 1.00 28.83 20.90
N ASN A 697 0.99 29.49 22.05
CA ASN A 697 1.69 30.76 22.25
C ASN A 697 3.23 30.62 22.22
N SER A 698 3.75 29.45 22.60
CA SER A 698 5.18 29.12 22.51
C SER A 698 5.60 28.58 21.15
N GLN A 699 4.68 28.46 20.18
CA GLN A 699 4.92 27.88 18.85
C GLN A 699 5.41 26.41 18.90
N CYS A 700 5.06 25.67 19.95
CA CYS A 700 5.37 24.25 20.08
C CYS A 700 4.46 23.37 19.21
N LEU A 701 3.23 23.84 18.90
CA LEU A 701 2.31 23.15 18.00
C LEU A 701 2.82 23.19 16.55
N THR A 702 3.50 22.12 16.14
CA THR A 702 4.02 21.93 14.79
C THR A 702 2.96 21.40 13.84
N GLU A 703 2.04 20.59 14.34
CA GLU A 703 0.94 19.99 13.60
C GLU A 703 -0.39 20.26 14.32
N PHE A 704 -1.45 20.55 13.58
CA PHE A 704 -2.79 20.63 14.16
C PHE A 704 -3.87 20.44 13.11
N ARG A 705 -5.02 19.93 13.55
CA ARG A 705 -6.27 19.91 12.81
C ARG A 705 -7.38 20.47 13.66
N ILE A 706 -7.77 21.70 13.35
CA ILE A 706 -8.77 22.43 14.11
C ILE A 706 -10.07 22.47 13.30
N VAL A 707 -11.17 22.05 13.91
CA VAL A 707 -12.52 22.19 13.35
C VAL A 707 -13.25 23.28 14.13
N VAL A 708 -13.81 24.29 13.46
CA VAL A 708 -14.47 25.43 14.10
C VAL A 708 -15.90 25.57 13.60
N GLY A 709 -16.85 25.75 14.52
CA GLY A 709 -18.26 26.01 14.24
C GLY A 709 -19.17 24.82 14.48
N HIS A 710 -20.44 24.93 14.10
CA HIS A 710 -21.44 23.92 14.44
C HIS A 710 -21.40 22.75 13.45
N ASP A 711 -20.68 21.67 13.78
CA ASP A 711 -20.66 20.47 12.93
C ASP A 711 -21.99 19.70 13.06
N ILE A 712 -22.63 19.42 11.92
CA ILE A 712 -23.89 18.68 11.83
C ILE A 712 -23.64 17.50 10.90
N LYS A 713 -24.07 16.29 11.29
CA LYS A 713 -23.89 15.13 10.44
C LYS A 713 -24.71 15.25 9.16
N ASN A 714 -24.00 15.32 8.03
CA ASN A 714 -24.57 15.07 6.71
C ASN A 714 -24.75 13.56 6.51
N ILE A 715 -25.86 13.15 5.88
CA ILE A 715 -26.19 11.73 5.64
C ILE A 715 -25.16 11.09 4.67
N VAL A 716 -24.59 11.88 3.77
CA VAL A 716 -23.54 11.48 2.82
C VAL A 716 -22.46 12.56 2.81
N SER A 717 -21.19 12.17 2.87
CA SER A 717 -20.08 13.11 2.61
C SER A 717 -20.15 13.55 1.16
N ARG A 718 -20.22 14.86 0.93
CA ARG A 718 -20.23 15.46 -0.41
C ARG A 718 -18.83 15.66 -1.01
N VAL A 719 -17.80 15.32 -0.23
CA VAL A 719 -16.39 15.36 -0.60
C VAL A 719 -15.87 13.92 -0.68
N PRO A 720 -15.18 13.51 -1.76
CA PRO A 720 -14.60 12.17 -1.88
C PRO A 720 -13.60 11.84 -0.76
N ASP A 721 -13.57 10.57 -0.33
CA ASP A 721 -12.70 10.12 0.77
C ASP A 721 -11.21 10.35 0.49
N ALA A 722 -10.78 10.23 -0.76
CA ALA A 722 -9.40 10.53 -1.17
C ALA A 722 -9.02 11.99 -0.89
N VAL A 723 -9.92 12.94 -1.18
CA VAL A 723 -9.70 14.37 -0.95
C VAL A 723 -9.67 14.66 0.55
N ALA A 724 -10.58 14.05 1.32
CA ALA A 724 -10.59 14.15 2.78
C ALA A 724 -9.31 13.57 3.40
N PHE A 725 -8.82 12.44 2.89
CA PHE A 725 -7.55 11.83 3.31
C PHE A 725 -6.37 12.77 3.04
N ASP A 726 -6.29 13.37 1.85
CA ASP A 726 -5.21 14.29 1.50
C ASP A 726 -5.21 15.55 2.35
N TYR A 727 -6.39 16.12 2.59
CA TYR A 727 -6.56 17.22 3.54
C TYR A 727 -6.04 16.83 4.92
N ASN A 728 -6.36 15.62 5.38
CA ASN A 728 -5.96 15.12 6.69
C ASN A 728 -4.43 14.94 6.84
N LYS A 729 -3.67 14.87 5.74
CA LYS A 729 -2.20 14.77 5.75
C LYS A 729 -1.48 16.12 5.75
N GLN A 730 -2.19 17.23 5.52
CA GLN A 730 -1.60 18.56 5.55
C GLN A 730 -1.36 18.94 7.01
N GLY A 731 -0.09 18.99 7.46
CA GLY A 731 0.22 19.06 8.91
C GLY A 731 -0.51 20.15 9.70
N LYS A 732 -0.91 21.28 9.07
CA LYS A 732 -1.70 22.35 9.69
C LYS A 732 -3.02 22.60 8.94
N CYS A 733 -4.12 22.11 9.52
CA CYS A 733 -5.45 22.09 8.94
C CYS A 733 -6.46 22.91 9.73
N LEU A 734 -7.28 23.67 9.01
CA LEU A 734 -8.45 24.34 9.56
C LEU A 734 -9.70 23.99 8.74
N ARG A 735 -10.70 23.36 9.39
CA ARG A 735 -12.05 23.20 8.83
C ARG A 735 -12.97 24.19 9.50
N PHE A 736 -13.57 25.09 8.73
CA PHE A 736 -14.54 26.05 9.23
C PHE A 736 -15.91 25.67 8.71
N ILE A 737 -16.85 25.38 9.61
CA ILE A 737 -18.16 24.83 9.29
C ILE A 737 -19.31 25.64 9.90
N ASN A 738 -20.39 25.87 9.14
CA ASN A 738 -21.63 26.50 9.63
C ASN A 738 -21.39 27.81 10.41
N GLY A 739 -20.48 28.66 9.92
CA GLY A 739 -20.20 29.96 10.51
C GLY A 739 -21.13 31.05 9.98
N GLU A 740 -21.48 32.02 10.82
CA GLU A 740 -22.28 33.19 10.41
C GLU A 740 -21.41 34.32 9.85
N ASN A 741 -20.26 34.57 10.46
CA ASN A 741 -19.31 35.62 10.13
C ASN A 741 -17.88 35.06 10.12
N ILE A 742 -16.91 35.81 9.58
CA ILE A 742 -15.48 35.47 9.61
C ILE A 742 -14.83 36.17 10.83
N PRO A 743 -14.53 35.47 11.93
CA PRO A 743 -13.95 36.08 13.13
C PRO A 743 -12.43 36.23 13.02
N ASP A 744 -11.86 37.22 13.71
CA ASP A 744 -10.40 37.45 13.76
C ASP A 744 -9.63 36.21 14.25
N ALA A 745 -10.21 35.45 15.19
CA ALA A 745 -9.63 34.21 15.69
C ALA A 745 -9.44 33.14 14.58
N VAL A 746 -10.39 33.04 13.65
CA VAL A 746 -10.29 32.13 12.49
C VAL A 746 -9.21 32.62 11.53
N LEU A 747 -9.15 33.93 11.27
CA LEU A 747 -8.11 34.54 10.43
C LEU A 747 -6.71 34.32 11.00
N GLN A 748 -6.54 34.44 12.33
CA GLN A 748 -5.26 34.22 13.00
C GLN A 748 -4.74 32.79 12.81
N ILE A 749 -5.61 31.79 12.94
CA ILE A 749 -5.23 30.39 12.73
C ILE A 749 -4.97 30.13 11.25
N LEU A 750 -5.86 30.60 10.38
CA LEU A 750 -5.77 30.41 8.94
C LEU A 750 -4.43 30.91 8.38
N ALA A 751 -3.92 32.04 8.89
CA ALA A 751 -2.65 32.63 8.47
C ALA A 751 -1.41 31.73 8.67
N CYS A 752 -1.49 30.69 9.50
CA CYS A 752 -0.41 29.71 9.68
C CYS A 752 -0.76 28.31 9.16
N CYS A 753 -1.93 28.12 8.57
CA CYS A 753 -2.39 26.83 8.03
C CYS A 753 -1.75 26.52 6.68
N THR A 754 -1.57 25.22 6.42
CA THR A 754 -1.23 24.69 5.10
C THR A 754 -2.47 24.21 4.35
N ALA A 755 -3.56 23.91 5.05
CA ALA A 755 -4.81 23.48 4.44
C ALA A 755 -6.04 24.12 5.07
N PHE A 756 -7.02 24.41 4.23
CA PHE A 756 -8.28 25.02 4.62
C PHE A 756 -9.46 24.28 4.01
N TYR A 757 -10.47 24.00 4.83
CA TYR A 757 -11.73 23.44 4.38
C TYR A 757 -12.87 24.36 4.82
N LEU A 758 -13.47 25.06 3.87
CA LEU A 758 -14.69 25.84 4.07
C LEU A 758 -15.92 24.99 3.76
N ASP A 759 -16.77 24.76 4.76
CA ASP A 759 -17.87 23.80 4.66
C ASP A 759 -19.21 24.39 5.13
N ASN A 760 -20.22 24.31 4.28
CA ASN A 760 -21.60 24.68 4.63
C ASN A 760 -21.77 26.11 5.20
N HIS A 761 -21.30 27.14 4.48
CA HIS A 761 -21.47 28.54 4.90
C HIS A 761 -22.52 29.29 4.10
N LEU A 762 -23.50 29.87 4.79
CA LEU A 762 -24.67 30.53 4.18
C LEU A 762 -24.48 32.03 3.88
N HIS A 763 -23.39 32.64 4.36
CA HIS A 763 -23.20 34.10 4.34
C HIS A 763 -21.93 34.57 3.63
N ILE A 764 -20.99 33.67 3.36
CA ILE A 764 -19.70 34.00 2.72
C ILE A 764 -19.90 34.10 1.21
N ASN A 765 -19.36 35.16 0.60
CA ASN A 765 -19.53 35.44 -0.82
C ASN A 765 -18.30 35.02 -1.63
N SER A 766 -17.10 35.09 -1.03
CA SER A 766 -15.85 34.73 -1.71
C SER A 766 -14.77 34.28 -0.72
N LEU A 767 -13.78 33.50 -1.18
CA LEU A 767 -12.59 33.24 -0.36
C LEU A 767 -11.74 34.49 -0.15
N SER A 768 -11.88 35.50 -1.03
CA SER A 768 -11.23 36.80 -0.86
C SER A 768 -11.65 37.49 0.45
N ASP A 769 -12.83 37.17 1.00
CA ASP A 769 -13.35 37.71 2.26
C ASP A 769 -12.46 37.35 3.48
N PHE A 770 -11.67 36.28 3.39
CA PHE A 770 -10.72 35.87 4.43
C PHE A 770 -9.40 36.67 4.42
N GLY A 771 -9.21 37.53 3.42
CA GLY A 771 -8.02 38.36 3.28
C GLY A 771 -6.81 37.59 2.73
N VAL A 772 -6.16 38.18 1.72
CA VAL A 772 -5.05 37.58 0.97
C VAL A 772 -3.88 37.14 1.88
N ARG A 773 -3.61 37.87 2.96
CA ARG A 773 -2.53 37.53 3.91
C ARG A 773 -2.74 36.18 4.60
N SER A 774 -4.00 35.82 4.88
CA SER A 774 -4.31 34.59 5.62
C SER A 774 -4.32 33.35 4.73
N ILE A 775 -4.68 33.50 3.45
CA ILE A 775 -4.85 32.38 2.51
C ILE A 775 -3.60 32.07 1.66
N ASN A 776 -2.63 32.99 1.58
CA ASN A 776 -1.45 32.80 0.71
C ASN A 776 -0.48 31.70 1.14
N GLY A 777 -0.54 31.27 2.41
CA GLY A 777 0.23 30.14 2.92
C GLY A 777 -0.35 28.77 2.58
N LEU A 778 -1.58 28.73 2.06
CA LEU A 778 -2.30 27.48 1.81
C LEU A 778 -1.71 26.73 0.62
N LYS A 779 -1.58 25.41 0.80
CA LYS A 779 -1.26 24.41 -0.20
C LYS A 779 -2.48 23.60 -0.64
N PHE A 780 -3.46 23.44 0.24
CA PHE A 780 -4.65 22.64 -0.02
C PHE A 780 -5.90 23.41 0.39
N CYS A 781 -6.91 23.48 -0.48
CA CYS A 781 -8.17 24.16 -0.20
C CYS A 781 -9.37 23.34 -0.66
N ILE A 782 -10.33 23.12 0.24
CA ILE A 782 -11.63 22.51 -0.07
C ILE A 782 -12.72 23.54 0.20
N ILE A 783 -13.65 23.68 -0.74
CA ILE A 783 -14.86 24.48 -0.58
C ILE A 783 -16.05 23.58 -0.86
N SER A 784 -16.93 23.42 0.11
CA SER A 784 -18.12 22.57 -0.02
C SER A 784 -19.37 23.28 0.52
N GLU A 785 -20.50 23.10 -0.17
CA GLU A 785 -21.84 23.50 0.29
C GLU A 785 -21.98 24.99 0.67
N CYS A 786 -21.32 25.92 -0.03
CA CYS A 786 -21.41 27.35 0.25
C CYS A 786 -22.32 28.07 -0.77
N PRO A 787 -23.65 28.16 -0.55
CA PRO A 787 -24.62 28.56 -1.57
C PRO A 787 -24.54 30.03 -2.00
N LYS A 788 -23.86 30.92 -1.27
CA LYS A 788 -23.70 32.33 -1.67
C LYS A 788 -22.43 32.63 -2.46
N ILE A 789 -21.54 31.66 -2.61
CA ILE A 789 -20.32 31.86 -3.39
C ILE A 789 -20.70 31.86 -4.88
N GLU A 790 -20.73 33.05 -5.47
CA GLU A 790 -20.88 33.25 -6.91
C GLU A 790 -19.53 33.19 -7.62
N THR A 791 -18.48 33.65 -6.94
CA THR A 791 -17.10 33.66 -7.42
C THR A 791 -16.14 33.20 -6.31
N VAL A 792 -15.33 32.16 -6.54
CA VAL A 792 -14.36 31.67 -5.53
C VAL A 792 -13.31 32.74 -5.22
N VAL A 793 -12.78 33.41 -6.26
CA VAL A 793 -11.84 34.54 -6.13
C VAL A 793 -12.34 35.77 -6.88
N ASP A 794 -12.68 36.82 -6.14
CA ASP A 794 -12.94 38.14 -6.73
C ASP A 794 -11.62 38.87 -7.01
N GLY A 795 -11.29 39.04 -8.29
CA GLY A 795 -10.11 39.71 -8.82
C GLY A 795 -10.33 41.13 -9.31
N LYS A 796 -11.53 41.71 -9.17
CA LYS A 796 -11.81 43.08 -9.65
C LYS A 796 -10.97 44.17 -8.95
N GLU A 797 -10.53 43.91 -7.71
CA GLU A 797 -9.78 44.86 -6.88
C GLU A 797 -8.41 44.31 -6.39
N LEU A 798 -7.96 43.16 -6.90
CA LEU A 798 -6.74 42.52 -6.41
C LEU A 798 -5.46 43.16 -6.97
N THR A 799 -4.67 43.76 -6.06
CA THR A 799 -3.32 44.27 -6.35
C THR A 799 -2.21 43.33 -5.90
N THR A 800 -2.53 42.36 -5.04
CA THR A 800 -1.57 41.41 -4.45
C THR A 800 -1.81 39.99 -4.96
N VAL A 801 -0.72 39.24 -5.16
CA VAL A 801 -0.77 37.83 -5.57
C VAL A 801 -1.60 37.00 -4.58
N ILE A 802 -2.50 36.16 -5.11
CA ILE A 802 -3.37 35.27 -4.32
C ILE A 802 -3.00 33.80 -4.59
N PHE A 803 -3.01 32.96 -3.56
CA PHE A 803 -2.70 31.53 -3.68
C PHE A 803 -1.37 31.20 -4.40
N PRO A 804 -0.23 31.85 -4.06
CA PRO A 804 1.05 31.55 -4.69
C PRO A 804 1.57 30.14 -4.35
N SER A 805 1.10 29.56 -3.24
CA SER A 805 1.55 28.26 -2.72
C SER A 805 0.55 27.13 -2.92
N LEU A 806 -0.64 27.42 -3.46
CA LEU A 806 -1.74 26.46 -3.54
C LEU A 806 -1.41 25.38 -4.56
N GLU A 807 -1.45 24.12 -4.13
CA GLU A 807 -1.15 22.92 -4.92
C GLU A 807 -2.44 22.16 -5.29
N ASN A 808 -3.46 22.17 -4.43
CA ASN A 808 -4.76 21.53 -4.66
C ASN A 808 -5.92 22.46 -4.31
N LEU A 809 -6.85 22.62 -5.26
CA LEU A 809 -8.14 23.30 -5.07
C LEU A 809 -9.28 22.34 -5.42
N SER A 810 -10.17 22.11 -4.47
CA SER A 810 -11.29 21.20 -4.59
C SER A 810 -12.61 21.92 -4.28
N ILE A 811 -13.53 21.92 -5.23
CA ILE A 811 -14.79 22.67 -5.20
C ILE A 811 -15.95 21.70 -5.33
N HIS A 812 -16.85 21.68 -4.35
CA HIS A 812 -17.95 20.73 -4.26
C HIS A 812 -19.28 21.43 -3.97
N HIS A 813 -20.32 21.10 -4.75
CA HIS A 813 -21.71 21.48 -4.44
C HIS A 813 -21.94 22.99 -4.26
N LEU A 814 -21.30 23.83 -5.08
CA LEU A 814 -21.52 25.28 -5.07
C LEU A 814 -22.62 25.67 -6.07
N TRP A 815 -23.87 25.69 -5.59
CA TRP A 815 -25.05 25.85 -6.45
C TRP A 815 -25.19 27.20 -7.16
N ASN A 816 -24.57 28.26 -6.64
CA ASN A 816 -24.58 29.58 -7.26
C ASN A 816 -23.26 29.97 -7.94
N LEU A 817 -22.28 29.05 -7.99
CA LEU A 817 -20.98 29.34 -8.59
C LEU A 817 -21.15 29.63 -10.09
N THR A 818 -20.70 30.82 -10.50
CA THR A 818 -20.71 31.27 -11.90
C THR A 818 -19.30 31.35 -12.48
N HIS A 819 -18.30 31.69 -11.65
CA HIS A 819 -16.91 31.83 -12.06
C HIS A 819 -15.99 31.29 -10.96
N ILE A 820 -14.92 30.58 -11.32
CA ILE A 820 -13.88 30.21 -10.34
C ILE A 820 -13.09 31.47 -9.95
N CYS A 821 -12.74 32.29 -10.94
CA CYS A 821 -12.09 33.59 -10.72
C CYS A 821 -12.75 34.62 -11.61
N GLU A 822 -13.17 35.75 -11.03
CA GLU A 822 -13.76 36.87 -11.78
C GLU A 822 -12.78 38.03 -11.82
N GLY A 823 -12.50 38.59 -13.00
CA GLY A 823 -11.53 39.68 -13.16
C GLY A 823 -10.08 39.21 -13.36
N SER A 824 -9.14 40.16 -13.32
CA SER A 824 -7.72 39.90 -13.58
C SER A 824 -6.97 39.64 -12.26
N VAL A 825 -6.21 38.56 -12.19
CA VAL A 825 -5.34 38.25 -11.04
C VAL A 825 -3.87 38.59 -11.35
N PRO A 826 -3.09 39.05 -10.35
CA PRO A 826 -1.68 39.35 -10.56
C PRO A 826 -0.85 38.12 -10.96
N ASN A 827 0.18 38.33 -11.79
CA ASN A 827 1.17 37.31 -12.17
C ASN A 827 1.77 36.64 -10.93
N GLY A 828 1.79 35.30 -10.93
CA GLY A 828 2.22 34.49 -9.79
C GLY A 828 1.08 33.93 -8.94
N SER A 829 -0.17 34.35 -9.19
CA SER A 829 -1.34 33.73 -8.56
C SER A 829 -1.54 32.31 -9.10
N PHE A 830 -1.95 31.36 -8.24
CA PHE A 830 -2.10 29.93 -8.60
C PHE A 830 -0.85 29.26 -9.21
N ALA A 831 0.34 29.86 -9.06
CA ALA A 831 1.53 29.42 -9.77
C ALA A 831 1.97 27.99 -9.45
N ARG A 832 1.53 27.40 -8.32
CA ARG A 832 1.87 26.03 -7.91
C ARG A 832 0.70 25.05 -8.02
N LEU A 833 -0.44 25.47 -8.56
CA LEU A 833 -1.63 24.64 -8.61
C LEU A 833 -1.36 23.43 -9.51
N ARG A 834 -1.50 22.23 -8.94
CA ARG A 834 -1.31 20.92 -9.60
C ARG A 834 -2.62 20.20 -9.82
N ILE A 835 -3.58 20.33 -8.89
CA ILE A 835 -4.85 19.61 -8.93
C ILE A 835 -6.01 20.61 -8.80
N LEU A 836 -6.96 20.54 -9.73
CA LEU A 836 -8.23 21.25 -9.66
C LEU A 836 -9.38 20.25 -9.81
N SER A 837 -10.24 20.17 -8.81
CA SER A 837 -11.47 19.37 -8.89
C SER A 837 -12.72 20.22 -8.69
N VAL A 838 -13.72 20.02 -9.56
CA VAL A 838 -15.00 20.76 -9.56
C VAL A 838 -16.14 19.77 -9.68
N HIS A 839 -16.96 19.64 -8.64
CA HIS A 839 -18.06 18.68 -8.58
C HIS A 839 -19.38 19.37 -8.24
N ALA A 840 -20.47 18.97 -8.89
CA ALA A 840 -21.84 19.38 -8.58
C ALA A 840 -22.04 20.92 -8.57
N CYS A 841 -21.55 21.62 -9.59
CA CYS A 841 -21.63 23.08 -9.74
C CYS A 841 -22.55 23.47 -10.92
N PRO A 842 -23.89 23.47 -10.74
CA PRO A 842 -24.86 23.50 -11.84
C PRO A 842 -24.98 24.83 -12.60
N LYS A 843 -24.41 25.94 -12.11
CA LYS A 843 -24.45 27.26 -12.78
C LYS A 843 -23.12 27.66 -13.43
N LEU A 844 -22.08 26.85 -13.28
CA LEU A 844 -20.77 27.12 -13.85
C LEU A 844 -20.85 26.87 -15.37
N LYS A 845 -20.51 27.89 -16.17
CA LYS A 845 -20.59 27.81 -17.65
C LYS A 845 -19.29 27.35 -18.31
N PHE A 846 -18.17 27.70 -17.69
CA PHE A 846 -16.82 27.32 -18.12
C PHE A 846 -15.91 27.22 -16.90
N VAL A 847 -14.84 26.43 -17.00
CA VAL A 847 -13.87 26.25 -15.89
C VAL A 847 -12.81 27.34 -15.93
N PHE A 848 -12.25 27.61 -17.10
CA PHE A 848 -11.20 28.62 -17.30
C PHE A 848 -11.66 29.70 -18.27
N SER A 849 -11.35 30.96 -17.96
CA SER A 849 -11.31 32.01 -18.99
C SER A 849 -9.96 31.95 -19.73
N SER A 850 -9.93 32.41 -20.97
CA SER A 850 -8.71 32.50 -21.80
C SER A 850 -7.52 33.14 -21.07
N PHE A 851 -7.77 34.15 -20.23
CA PHE A 851 -6.74 34.84 -19.47
C PHE A 851 -6.17 33.99 -18.31
N MET A 852 -6.96 33.08 -17.72
CA MET A 852 -6.56 32.31 -16.53
C MET A 852 -5.49 31.24 -16.80
N ILE A 853 -5.44 30.75 -18.04
CA ILE A 853 -4.60 29.63 -18.47
C ILE A 853 -3.12 29.88 -18.20
N HIS A 854 -2.67 31.13 -18.34
CA HIS A 854 -1.25 31.49 -18.15
C HIS A 854 -0.78 31.38 -16.69
N PHE A 855 -1.70 31.46 -15.73
CA PHE A 855 -1.35 31.44 -14.31
C PHE A 855 -1.23 30.01 -13.75
N MET A 856 -1.85 29.02 -14.40
CA MET A 856 -1.95 27.64 -13.94
C MET A 856 -1.07 26.68 -14.76
N SER A 857 0.14 27.12 -15.14
CA SER A 857 1.07 26.36 -15.99
C SER A 857 1.57 25.04 -15.39
N ASN A 858 1.36 24.84 -14.08
CA ASN A 858 1.74 23.63 -13.34
C ASN A 858 0.58 22.65 -13.08
N LEU A 859 -0.61 22.91 -13.64
CA LEU A 859 -1.74 22.02 -13.47
C LEU A 859 -1.45 20.65 -14.12
N GLU A 860 -1.57 19.58 -13.34
CA GLU A 860 -1.32 18.19 -13.70
C GLU A 860 -2.61 17.39 -13.81
N ASP A 861 -3.61 17.66 -12.96
CA ASP A 861 -4.89 16.94 -12.89
C ASP A 861 -6.07 17.92 -12.88
N LEU A 862 -7.00 17.71 -13.83
CA LEU A 862 -8.27 18.41 -13.89
C LEU A 862 -9.42 17.38 -13.85
N THR A 863 -10.27 17.50 -12.84
CA THR A 863 -11.47 16.68 -12.68
C THR A 863 -12.71 17.57 -12.61
N VAL A 864 -13.70 17.32 -13.47
CA VAL A 864 -14.96 18.06 -13.52
C VAL A 864 -16.13 17.07 -13.62
N GLU A 865 -17.04 17.13 -12.66
CA GLU A 865 -18.12 16.16 -12.52
C GLU A 865 -19.46 16.83 -12.18
N ASP A 866 -20.56 16.34 -12.76
CA ASP A 866 -21.93 16.78 -12.47
C ASP A 866 -22.11 18.31 -12.55
N CYS A 867 -21.64 18.89 -13.66
CA CYS A 867 -21.71 20.33 -13.93
C CYS A 867 -22.49 20.58 -15.24
N PRO A 868 -23.83 20.48 -15.23
CA PRO A 868 -24.65 20.42 -16.44
C PRO A 868 -24.66 21.69 -17.29
N ALA A 869 -24.30 22.85 -16.75
CA ALA A 869 -24.27 24.13 -17.48
C ALA A 869 -22.93 24.40 -18.20
N ILE A 870 -21.92 23.54 -18.02
CA ILE A 870 -20.64 23.71 -18.69
C ILE A 870 -20.83 23.41 -20.18
N GLU A 871 -20.66 24.43 -21.02
CA GLU A 871 -20.69 24.31 -22.49
C GLU A 871 -19.29 24.16 -23.07
N GLU A 872 -18.31 24.84 -22.44
CA GLU A 872 -16.90 24.84 -22.82
C GLU A 872 -16.00 24.73 -21.58
N ILE A 873 -14.92 23.94 -21.62
CA ILE A 873 -13.97 23.88 -20.48
C ILE A 873 -13.15 25.17 -20.39
N ILE A 874 -12.71 25.67 -21.54
CA ILE A 874 -11.96 26.92 -21.67
C ILE A 874 -12.73 27.88 -22.56
N SER A 875 -13.09 29.05 -22.02
CA SER A 875 -13.78 30.10 -22.76
C SER A 875 -12.83 30.97 -23.57
N GLU A 876 -13.00 30.98 -24.89
CA GLU A 876 -12.23 31.81 -25.83
C GLU A 876 -12.70 33.28 -25.78
N GLY A 877 -12.10 34.08 -24.91
CA GLY A 877 -12.24 35.54 -24.93
C GLY A 877 -11.45 36.22 -26.06
N GLU A 878 -11.73 37.50 -26.35
CA GLU A 878 -10.97 38.27 -27.33
C GLU A 878 -9.49 38.43 -26.90
N ILE A 879 -8.59 37.98 -27.78
CA ILE A 879 -7.12 38.10 -27.75
C ILE A 879 -6.40 37.03 -26.89
N ILE A 880 -6.15 35.87 -27.49
CA ILE A 880 -4.94 35.09 -27.19
C ILE A 880 -4.09 35.09 -28.47
N ASP A 881 -2.81 35.44 -28.33
CA ASP A 881 -1.82 35.26 -29.38
C ASP A 881 -1.79 33.77 -29.75
N SER A 882 -2.02 33.44 -31.03
CA SER A 882 -2.30 32.09 -31.55
C SER A 882 -1.16 31.07 -31.43
N GLY A 883 -0.19 31.30 -30.53
CA GLY A 883 0.99 30.47 -30.28
C GLY A 883 1.23 30.05 -28.82
N CYS A 884 0.37 30.39 -27.87
CA CYS A 884 0.55 29.96 -26.47
C CYS A 884 0.01 28.55 -26.20
N THR A 885 0.84 27.67 -25.64
CA THR A 885 0.44 26.34 -25.17
C THR A 885 -0.33 26.47 -23.85
N ALA A 886 -1.63 26.21 -23.89
CA ALA A 886 -2.47 26.17 -22.69
C ALA A 886 -2.10 24.95 -21.83
N LEU A 887 -1.98 25.14 -20.51
CA LEU A 887 -1.78 24.06 -19.51
C LEU A 887 -0.74 22.99 -19.93
N PRO A 888 0.53 23.35 -20.13
CA PRO A 888 1.53 22.47 -20.76
C PRO A 888 1.87 21.21 -19.94
N ARG A 889 1.54 21.17 -18.65
CA ARG A 889 1.83 20.07 -17.72
C ARG A 889 0.62 19.18 -17.40
N LEU A 890 -0.55 19.44 -18.04
CA LEU A 890 -1.75 18.66 -17.78
C LEU A 890 -1.53 17.21 -18.23
N LYS A 891 -1.68 16.27 -17.29
CA LYS A 891 -1.49 14.83 -17.49
C LYS A 891 -2.80 14.05 -17.44
N LYS A 892 -3.71 14.43 -16.54
CA LYS A 892 -4.96 13.74 -16.30
C LYS A 892 -6.14 14.69 -16.54
N LEU A 893 -7.10 14.24 -17.33
CA LEU A 893 -8.38 14.92 -17.54
C LEU A 893 -9.55 13.95 -17.28
N THR A 894 -10.43 14.30 -16.36
CA THR A 894 -11.64 13.54 -16.04
C THR A 894 -12.86 14.44 -16.18
N LEU A 895 -13.77 14.14 -17.10
CA LEU A 895 -14.98 14.90 -17.38
C LEU A 895 -16.20 13.98 -17.37
N HIS A 896 -16.99 14.01 -16.30
CA HIS A 896 -18.11 13.09 -16.08
C HIS A 896 -19.43 13.84 -15.84
N TYR A 897 -20.55 13.32 -16.37
CA TYR A 897 -21.89 13.90 -16.21
C TYR A 897 -21.97 15.37 -16.64
N LEU A 898 -21.51 15.67 -17.86
CA LEU A 898 -21.50 17.02 -18.46
C LEU A 898 -22.38 17.08 -19.71
N PRO A 899 -23.72 17.05 -19.59
CA PRO A 899 -24.65 17.01 -20.72
C PRO A 899 -24.62 18.26 -21.62
N GLY A 900 -24.15 19.39 -21.10
CA GLY A 900 -24.01 20.66 -21.83
C GLY A 900 -22.75 20.77 -22.67
N LEU A 901 -21.73 19.95 -22.41
CA LEU A 901 -20.38 20.14 -22.94
C LEU A 901 -20.32 19.91 -24.45
N VAL A 902 -19.88 20.92 -25.20
CA VAL A 902 -19.74 20.87 -26.66
C VAL A 902 -18.27 20.88 -27.06
N THR A 903 -17.45 21.71 -26.42
CA THR A 903 -16.04 21.93 -26.77
C THR A 903 -15.15 21.88 -25.53
N ILE A 904 -13.96 21.30 -25.66
CA ILE A 904 -12.97 21.25 -24.58
C ILE A 904 -11.94 22.37 -24.77
N TRP A 905 -11.18 22.31 -25.87
CA TRP A 905 -10.14 23.27 -26.24
C TRP A 905 -9.72 23.05 -27.70
N SER A 906 -9.22 24.09 -28.37
CA SER A 906 -8.84 24.07 -29.80
C SER A 906 -7.33 23.90 -30.08
N SER A 907 -6.49 23.88 -29.03
CA SER A 907 -5.02 23.76 -29.14
C SER A 907 -4.48 22.55 -28.34
N ALA A 908 -3.18 22.26 -28.45
CA ALA A 908 -2.59 21.01 -27.97
C ALA A 908 -2.24 21.01 -26.47
N TRP A 909 -2.49 19.88 -25.79
CA TRP A 909 -1.94 19.56 -24.46
C TRP A 909 -0.82 18.53 -24.58
N PRO A 910 0.46 18.95 -24.53
CA PRO A 910 1.58 18.11 -24.91
C PRO A 910 1.90 16.98 -23.90
N SER A 911 1.45 17.10 -22.65
CA SER A 911 1.77 16.16 -21.57
C SER A 911 0.60 15.27 -21.16
N LEU A 912 -0.51 15.27 -21.91
CA LEU A 912 -1.72 14.53 -21.53
C LEU A 912 -1.48 13.03 -21.68
N GLU A 913 -1.64 12.30 -20.58
CA GLU A 913 -1.37 10.86 -20.43
C GLU A 913 -2.69 10.06 -20.28
N TYR A 914 -3.68 10.59 -19.54
CA TYR A 914 -4.95 9.92 -19.21
C TYR A 914 -6.15 10.82 -19.48
N VAL A 915 -7.19 10.25 -20.09
CA VAL A 915 -8.48 10.94 -20.32
C VAL A 915 -9.65 10.04 -19.96
N SER A 916 -10.64 10.58 -19.24
CA SER A 916 -11.87 9.86 -18.92
C SER A 916 -13.12 10.71 -19.20
N PHE A 917 -14.06 10.14 -19.96
CA PHE A 917 -15.33 10.76 -20.33
C PHE A 917 -16.52 9.86 -19.98
N TYR A 918 -17.54 10.42 -19.36
CA TYR A 918 -18.76 9.68 -19.02
C TYR A 918 -19.98 10.59 -19.07
N ASP A 919 -21.07 10.17 -19.68
CA ASP A 919 -22.31 10.96 -19.83
C ASP A 919 -22.06 12.40 -20.33
N CYS A 920 -21.38 12.50 -21.47
CA CYS A 920 -21.06 13.75 -22.18
C CYS A 920 -21.63 13.74 -23.62
N PRO A 921 -22.97 13.62 -23.80
CA PRO A 921 -23.61 13.31 -25.09
C PRO A 921 -23.44 14.36 -26.20
N ARG A 922 -23.14 15.62 -25.86
CA ARG A 922 -22.96 16.71 -26.83
C ARG A 922 -21.52 16.89 -27.29
N LEU A 923 -20.57 16.25 -26.61
CA LEU A 923 -19.16 16.30 -26.95
C LEU A 923 -18.92 15.35 -28.14
N LYS A 924 -18.91 15.91 -29.35
CA LYS A 924 -18.75 15.16 -30.60
C LYS A 924 -17.33 15.13 -31.14
N ASN A 925 -16.48 16.05 -30.69
CA ASN A 925 -15.08 16.14 -31.07
C ASN A 925 -14.26 16.38 -29.81
N ILE A 926 -13.20 15.61 -29.64
CA ILE A 926 -12.31 15.72 -28.49
C ILE A 926 -11.47 17.02 -28.56
N GLY A 927 -11.31 17.65 -29.74
CA GLY A 927 -10.64 18.96 -29.92
C GLY A 927 -9.13 18.95 -29.71
N LEU A 928 -8.58 17.81 -29.31
CA LEU A 928 -7.16 17.60 -29.08
C LEU A 928 -6.50 17.24 -30.42
N GLY A 929 -5.91 18.23 -31.12
CA GLY A 929 -5.36 18.07 -32.47
C GLY A 929 -4.31 16.96 -32.67
N SER A 930 -3.70 16.92 -33.85
CA SER A 930 -2.76 15.88 -34.34
C SER A 930 -1.53 15.57 -33.47
N ASN A 931 -1.33 16.27 -32.36
CA ASN A 931 -0.24 16.06 -31.39
C ASN A 931 -0.51 14.94 -30.36
N LEU A 932 -1.72 14.36 -30.32
CA LEU A 932 -2.05 13.22 -29.45
C LEU A 932 -1.30 11.91 -29.79
N LYS A 933 -0.72 11.79 -31.00
CA LYS A 933 -0.06 10.57 -31.50
C LYS A 933 1.12 10.08 -30.62
N HIS A 934 1.58 10.87 -29.64
CA HIS A 934 2.82 10.62 -28.92
C HIS A 934 2.73 10.70 -27.38
N SER A 935 1.59 11.09 -26.79
CA SER A 935 1.50 11.36 -25.33
C SER A 935 0.42 10.60 -24.58
N VAL A 936 -0.75 10.34 -25.17
CA VAL A 936 -1.88 9.70 -24.45
C VAL A 936 -1.66 8.21 -24.35
N MET A 937 -1.71 7.71 -23.13
CA MET A 937 -1.50 6.31 -22.78
C MET A 937 -2.81 5.57 -22.58
N GLU A 938 -3.86 6.25 -22.09
CA GLU A 938 -5.15 5.62 -21.76
C GLU A 938 -6.35 6.58 -21.96
N ILE A 939 -7.43 6.06 -22.58
CA ILE A 939 -8.72 6.74 -22.71
C ILE A 939 -9.83 5.84 -22.19
N LYS A 940 -10.56 6.29 -21.16
CA LYS A 940 -11.74 5.60 -20.62
C LYS A 940 -13.03 6.32 -21.00
N ALA A 941 -13.93 5.66 -21.73
CA ALA A 941 -15.25 6.23 -21.99
C ALA A 941 -16.34 5.18 -22.25
N GLU A 942 -17.59 5.64 -22.36
CA GLU A 942 -18.71 4.83 -22.81
C GLU A 942 -18.49 4.38 -24.27
N LYS A 943 -18.76 3.10 -24.55
CA LYS A 943 -18.57 2.55 -25.89
C LYS A 943 -19.48 3.21 -26.94
N SER A 944 -20.73 3.50 -26.58
CA SER A 944 -21.67 4.23 -27.43
C SER A 944 -21.14 5.60 -27.82
N TRP A 945 -20.59 6.35 -26.86
CA TRP A 945 -20.00 7.66 -27.10
C TRP A 945 -18.76 7.58 -28.01
N TRP A 946 -17.89 6.59 -27.79
CA TRP A 946 -16.71 6.36 -28.62
C TRP A 946 -17.05 6.07 -30.08
N ASP A 947 -18.10 5.25 -30.30
CA ASP A 947 -18.57 4.88 -31.64
C ASP A 947 -19.24 6.07 -32.38
N ASP A 948 -19.86 6.99 -31.64
CA ASP A 948 -20.55 8.18 -32.17
C ASP A 948 -19.63 9.40 -32.39
N LEU A 949 -18.33 9.30 -32.07
CA LEU A 949 -17.38 10.40 -32.14
C LEU A 949 -17.07 10.83 -33.59
N GLU A 950 -17.05 12.14 -33.87
CA GLU A 950 -16.71 12.70 -35.17
C GLU A 950 -15.18 12.89 -35.29
N TRP A 951 -14.52 12.04 -36.09
CA TRP A 951 -13.06 12.04 -36.25
C TRP A 951 -12.60 12.89 -37.44
N GLU A 952 -11.64 13.79 -37.21
CA GLU A 952 -11.02 14.62 -38.28
C GLU A 952 -9.95 13.87 -39.09
N ASP A 953 -9.24 12.92 -38.48
CA ASP A 953 -8.18 12.11 -39.10
C ASP A 953 -8.35 10.62 -38.75
N THR A 954 -8.56 9.81 -39.79
CA THR A 954 -8.68 8.34 -39.67
C THR A 954 -7.43 7.67 -39.09
N GLU A 955 -6.23 8.24 -39.24
CA GLU A 955 -5.01 7.72 -38.59
C GLU A 955 -5.00 7.98 -37.08
N LEU A 956 -5.56 9.11 -36.63
CA LEU A 956 -5.69 9.40 -35.19
C LEU A 956 -6.67 8.43 -34.52
N GLN A 957 -7.80 8.14 -35.18
CA GLN A 957 -8.78 7.17 -34.70
C GLN A 957 -8.15 5.79 -34.46
N LEU A 958 -7.41 5.28 -35.46
CA LEU A 958 -6.76 3.96 -35.37
C LEU A 958 -5.68 3.91 -34.27
N HIS A 959 -4.96 5.01 -34.03
CA HIS A 959 -3.96 5.07 -32.98
C HIS A 959 -4.61 5.06 -31.59
N LEU A 960 -5.62 5.91 -31.38
CA LEU A 960 -6.29 6.07 -30.09
C LEU A 960 -7.20 4.88 -29.75
N GLN A 961 -7.67 4.12 -30.73
CA GLN A 961 -8.41 2.87 -30.52
C GLN A 961 -7.63 1.85 -29.69
N ASN A 962 -6.30 1.83 -29.78
CA ASN A 962 -5.45 0.93 -28.98
C ASN A 962 -5.33 1.39 -27.51
N CYS A 963 -5.59 2.67 -27.24
CA CYS A 963 -5.55 3.26 -25.89
C CYS A 963 -6.93 3.29 -25.23
N PHE A 964 -7.99 2.92 -25.96
CA PHE A 964 -9.37 2.98 -25.48
C PHE A 964 -9.75 1.76 -24.63
N THR A 965 -10.29 2.03 -23.44
CA THR A 965 -10.90 1.05 -22.55
C THR A 965 -12.32 1.49 -22.20
N THR A 966 -13.26 0.55 -22.14
CA THR A 966 -14.64 0.84 -21.72
C THR A 966 -14.67 1.06 -20.22
N ILE A 967 -15.31 2.14 -19.78
CA ILE A 967 -15.43 2.48 -18.36
C ILE A 967 -16.27 1.42 -17.61
N SER A 968 -15.84 1.05 -16.40
CA SER A 968 -16.53 0.08 -15.52
C SER A 968 -17.20 0.77 -14.32
N GLU A 969 -18.09 0.06 -13.60
CA GLU A 969 -18.69 0.59 -12.36
C GLU A 969 -17.64 0.87 -11.26
N ASP A 970 -16.49 0.18 -11.27
CA ASP A 970 -15.39 0.43 -10.33
C ASP A 970 -14.54 1.67 -10.70
N ASP A 971 -14.71 2.20 -11.92
CA ASP A 971 -14.01 3.40 -12.42
C ASP A 971 -14.81 4.70 -12.18
N LEU A 972 -16.08 4.59 -11.79
CA LEU A 972 -17.03 5.66 -11.50
C LEU A 972 -17.21 5.80 -9.97
#